data_AF-A0A5J5GBQ1-F1
#
_entry.id   AF-A0A5J5GBQ1-F1
#
_cell.length_a   1.000
_cell.length_b   1.000
_cell.length_c   1.000
_cell.angle_alpha   90.00
_cell.angle_beta   90.00
_cell.angle_gamma   90.00
#
_symmetry.space_group_name_H-M   'P 1'
#
loop_
_entity.id
_entity.type
_entity.pdbx_description
1 polymer ?
#
loop_
_entity_poly.entity_id
_entity_poly.type
_entity_poly.pdbx_seq_one_letter_code
_entity_poly.pdbx_strand_id
1 'polypeptide(L)'
;MLFGLDGVEIGLIIVFLTLFAGILSGFPVAFAIGGAAVISFTIIALLDESGLLIHQAVDTSSEAYRELTAQGLRPDEISMFRYPELPRVGESVFPLGWETALDRNLSFIVNRINERVLAGQSIETLLAVLMFVLMGITLERSRIADDLLTTMSRVFGPLPGGLAVSVVVVGAFLAASTGIVGATVVTMGLLSLPTMLRAGYSPQLATGVISASGTLGQIIPPSIVIVLLGTLAGDLYSTAQEDRAQAAGCSDALTYLGEPAVVSVGTLFQAALLPGILLAFLYAAYAFGYALFNPSKAPAVQIEAANAEPITRNEGLLWFLGLPVLLIALTVGGFQAGLIGSQDINVGSYSEAGDTASLRTNVSPSCQEAMIELHGQEAWDAAVAEQAEIDAAGGVQQARELSEEEQAEIRVERLANAAPIGPGIAITALVLGIVLILARGIMPSAEPMPLIVGGAALAVMLLFDAAFISPTTTPGTATVILILPLLVALWACRHAARRLGQNDLIRVVFPPLVLIVAVLGSILGGITNPTPAAALGAGGAIMLAAYRKLSEEGRSPAIILWGTLAMVLMLVVGINFDMRIGQEDVLFEDIIAYLVAFASFLFAMFSLLYACWVLFAGRILTPVVRETAKVTSMVFTILIGSQLLNLVVISFGGEHYIQTYLRSFDSEFTVFLIVMLVLFILGFVLDFLEIIYIVVPIVGPVIYGGTFDPKWVTIMIAVNLQTSFLTPPFGFALFYLRGVAPPEVTTAHIYRGVIPFVGIQVVGLALLWFFPGVVTIVPQLIGN
;
A
#
# COMPACT_ATOMS: atom_id res chain seq x y z
N MET A 1 30.84 33.66 -10.76
CA MET A 1 31.17 32.37 -10.13
C MET A 1 31.76 32.62 -8.76
N LEU A 2 30.99 32.35 -7.72
CA LEU A 2 31.46 32.38 -6.32
C LEU A 2 32.11 31.03 -6.00
N PHE A 3 33.31 31.02 -5.43
CA PHE A 3 34.05 29.79 -5.08
C PHE A 3 34.30 28.79 -6.23
N GLY A 4 34.18 29.21 -7.49
CA GLY A 4 34.33 28.33 -8.67
C GLY A 4 33.13 27.43 -8.94
N LEU A 5 32.00 27.65 -8.25
CA LEU A 5 30.75 26.93 -8.45
C LEU A 5 29.81 27.72 -9.37
N ASP A 6 28.93 27.00 -10.05
CA ASP A 6 27.85 27.55 -10.84
C ASP A 6 26.83 28.27 -9.92
N GLY A 7 26.22 29.36 -10.40
CA GLY A 7 25.17 30.08 -9.67
C GLY A 7 24.01 29.18 -9.22
N VAL A 8 23.66 28.16 -10.02
CA VAL A 8 22.61 27.19 -9.70
C VAL A 8 23.06 26.23 -8.59
N GLU A 9 24.31 25.78 -8.59
CA GLU A 9 24.87 24.94 -7.52
C GLU A 9 24.89 25.68 -6.18
N ILE A 10 25.29 26.95 -6.19
CA ILE A 10 25.25 27.81 -5.00
C ILE A 10 23.81 27.97 -4.52
N GLY A 11 22.86 28.16 -5.44
CA GLY A 11 21.43 28.20 -5.14
C GLY A 11 20.95 26.93 -4.43
N LEU A 12 21.29 25.75 -4.95
CA LEU A 12 20.97 24.45 -4.34
C LEU A 12 21.61 24.31 -2.94
N ILE A 13 22.86 24.74 -2.76
CA ILE A 13 23.54 24.73 -1.46
C ILE A 13 22.82 25.67 -0.48
N ILE A 14 22.43 26.87 -0.90
CA ILE A 14 21.68 27.81 -0.04
C ILE A 14 20.36 27.19 0.39
N VAL A 15 19.59 26.62 -0.54
CA VAL A 15 18.33 25.92 -0.24
C VAL A 15 18.55 24.78 0.75
N PHE A 16 19.57 23.96 0.53
CA PHE A 16 19.89 22.84 1.41
C PHE A 16 20.29 23.33 2.82
N LEU A 17 21.15 24.34 2.92
CA LEU A 17 21.61 24.87 4.19
C LEU A 17 20.50 25.58 4.98
N THR A 18 19.61 26.33 4.33
CA THR A 18 18.48 26.97 5.01
C THR A 18 17.47 25.94 5.49
N LEU A 19 17.18 24.91 4.69
CA LEU A 19 16.34 23.79 5.08
C LEU A 19 16.95 23.05 6.27
N PHE A 20 18.23 22.70 6.18
CA PHE A 20 18.97 22.00 7.23
C PHE A 20 19.01 22.80 8.54
N ALA A 21 19.31 24.09 8.46
CA ALA A 21 19.29 24.98 9.62
C ALA A 21 17.89 25.10 10.23
N GLY A 22 16.85 25.19 9.40
CA GLY A 22 15.46 25.21 9.83
C GLY A 22 15.09 23.95 10.62
N ILE A 23 15.46 22.78 10.12
CA ILE A 23 15.16 21.49 10.77
C ILE A 23 15.97 21.32 12.06
N LEU A 24 17.27 21.63 12.05
CA LEU A 24 18.13 21.52 13.23
C LEU A 24 17.77 22.50 14.35
N SER A 25 17.10 23.61 14.04
CA SER A 25 16.63 24.56 15.05
C SER A 25 15.56 23.97 15.99
N GLY A 26 15.03 22.78 15.69
CA GLY A 26 13.94 22.15 16.43
C GLY A 26 12.57 22.75 16.12
N PHE A 27 12.50 23.65 15.13
CA PHE A 27 11.24 24.16 14.61
C PHE A 27 10.46 23.03 13.91
N PRO A 28 9.13 22.97 14.00
CA PRO A 28 8.37 21.91 13.34
C PRO A 28 8.65 21.93 11.83
N VAL A 29 9.08 20.79 11.31
CA VAL A 29 9.62 20.65 9.95
C VAL A 29 8.66 21.20 8.89
N ALA A 30 7.37 20.97 9.09
CA ALA A 30 6.31 21.46 8.22
C ALA A 30 6.39 22.98 7.95
N PHE A 31 6.76 23.78 8.96
CA PHE A 31 6.96 25.22 8.81
C PHE A 31 8.39 25.58 8.41
N ALA A 32 9.37 24.77 8.82
CA ALA A 32 10.76 24.96 8.45
C ALA A 32 10.96 24.91 6.93
N ILE A 33 10.23 24.03 6.21
CA ILE A 33 10.30 23.93 4.75
C ILE A 33 9.84 25.22 4.07
N GLY A 34 8.65 25.73 4.44
CA GLY A 34 8.13 26.98 3.88
C GLY A 34 9.01 28.19 4.23
N GLY A 35 9.50 28.26 5.47
CA GLY A 35 10.45 29.29 5.89
C GLY A 35 11.77 29.22 5.12
N ALA A 36 12.32 28.01 4.92
CA ALA A 36 13.54 27.78 4.15
C ALA A 36 13.36 28.19 2.69
N ALA A 37 12.19 27.94 2.09
CA ALA A 37 11.86 28.38 0.73
C ALA A 37 11.93 29.91 0.61
N VAL A 38 11.26 30.64 1.52
CA VAL A 38 11.25 32.11 1.51
C VAL A 38 12.66 32.66 1.75
N ILE A 39 13.35 32.17 2.77
CA ILE A 39 14.69 32.65 3.14
C ILE A 39 15.70 32.36 2.01
N SER A 40 15.70 31.15 1.46
CA SER A 40 16.60 30.81 0.35
C SER A 40 16.31 31.64 -0.90
N PHE A 41 15.04 31.83 -1.27
CA PHE A 41 14.68 32.68 -2.39
C PHE A 41 15.18 34.12 -2.19
N THR A 42 14.99 34.70 -1.00
CA THR A 42 15.49 36.05 -0.70
C THR A 42 17.01 36.14 -0.80
N ILE A 43 17.74 35.15 -0.25
CA ILE A 43 19.21 35.14 -0.33
C ILE A 43 19.65 35.03 -1.80
N ILE A 44 19.05 34.13 -2.57
CA ILE A 44 19.39 33.91 -3.98
C ILE A 44 19.08 35.17 -4.79
N ALA A 45 17.91 35.80 -4.60
CA ALA A 45 17.54 37.04 -5.28
C ALA A 45 18.53 38.19 -5.01
N LEU A 46 18.95 38.38 -3.76
CA LEU A 46 19.93 39.41 -3.40
C LEU A 46 21.33 39.13 -4.00
N LEU A 47 21.72 37.86 -4.07
CA LEU A 47 22.99 37.47 -4.68
C LEU A 47 22.95 37.56 -6.21
N ASP A 48 21.82 37.27 -6.84
CA ASP A 48 21.63 37.43 -8.29
C ASP A 48 21.61 38.92 -8.69
N GLU A 49 20.89 39.77 -7.94
CA GLU A 49 20.85 41.22 -8.17
C GLU A 49 22.24 41.88 -8.03
N SER A 50 23.07 41.35 -7.13
CA SER A 50 24.47 41.80 -6.98
C SER A 50 25.42 41.24 -8.05
N GLY A 51 24.92 40.47 -9.02
CA GLY A 51 25.69 39.86 -10.10
C GLY A 51 26.63 38.74 -9.63
N LEU A 52 26.41 38.22 -8.42
CA LEU A 52 27.27 37.23 -7.79
C LEU A 52 26.93 35.80 -8.21
N LEU A 53 25.66 35.54 -8.57
CA LEU A 53 25.19 34.26 -9.11
C LEU A 53 25.16 34.32 -10.65
N ILE A 54 26.03 33.55 -11.28
CA ILE A 54 26.10 33.43 -12.74
C ILE A 54 25.99 31.95 -13.08
N HIS A 55 24.99 31.58 -13.86
CA HIS A 55 24.80 30.24 -14.42
C HIS A 55 25.60 30.08 -15.72
N GLN A 56 26.26 28.94 -15.91
CA GLN A 56 27.02 28.62 -17.12
C GLN A 56 26.18 27.74 -18.05
N ALA A 57 25.31 28.38 -18.84
CA ALA A 57 24.50 27.68 -19.82
C ALA A 57 25.29 27.33 -21.08
N VAL A 58 24.86 26.27 -21.79
CA VAL A 58 25.41 25.91 -23.10
C VAL A 58 25.03 26.98 -24.13
N ASP A 59 26.00 27.45 -24.91
CA ASP A 59 25.75 28.42 -25.99
C ASP A 59 24.99 27.76 -27.15
N THR A 60 23.66 27.91 -27.15
CA THR A 60 22.78 27.39 -28.21
C THR A 60 22.99 28.08 -29.56
N SER A 61 23.65 29.24 -29.61
CA SER A 61 23.97 29.96 -30.84
C SER A 61 25.29 29.48 -31.49
N SER A 62 26.08 28.70 -30.75
CA SER A 62 27.37 28.20 -31.22
C SER A 62 27.25 27.27 -32.43
N GLU A 63 28.29 27.25 -33.26
CA GLU A 63 28.38 26.30 -34.38
C GLU A 63 28.44 24.85 -33.89
N ALA A 64 29.17 24.59 -32.79
CA ALA A 64 29.24 23.27 -32.17
C ALA A 64 27.88 22.74 -31.69
N TYR A 65 27.02 23.59 -31.10
CA TYR A 65 25.65 23.18 -30.74
C TYR A 65 24.79 22.89 -31.98
N ARG A 66 24.94 23.70 -33.02
CA ARG A 66 24.25 23.49 -34.31
C ARG A 66 24.70 22.22 -35.02
N GLU A 67 25.97 21.83 -34.89
CA GLU A 67 26.47 20.57 -35.42
C GLU A 67 25.88 19.36 -34.69
N LEU A 68 25.80 19.39 -33.36
CA LEU A 68 25.19 18.31 -32.57
C LEU A 68 23.70 18.16 -32.90
N THR A 69 22.96 19.27 -32.96
CA THR A 69 21.55 19.24 -33.37
C THR A 69 21.37 18.80 -34.83
N ALA A 70 22.30 19.14 -35.73
CA ALA A 70 22.28 18.66 -37.11
C ALA A 70 22.57 17.15 -37.25
N GLN A 71 23.26 16.55 -36.26
CA GLN A 71 23.43 15.10 -36.16
C GLN A 71 22.15 14.37 -35.67
N GLY A 72 21.07 15.12 -35.41
CA GLY A 72 19.80 14.58 -34.94
C GLY A 72 19.68 14.48 -33.42
N LEU A 73 20.69 14.95 -32.67
CA LEU A 73 20.62 15.00 -31.20
C LEU A 73 19.61 16.07 -30.77
N ARG A 74 18.78 15.71 -29.79
CA ARG A 74 17.74 16.62 -29.30
C ARG A 74 18.30 17.62 -28.30
N PRO A 75 17.71 18.82 -28.19
CA PRO A 75 18.16 19.86 -27.26
C PRO A 75 18.26 19.40 -25.80
N ASP A 76 17.41 18.48 -25.36
CA ASP A 76 17.35 17.92 -24.01
C ASP A 76 18.44 16.87 -23.72
N GLU A 77 19.07 16.32 -24.75
CA GLU A 77 20.22 15.41 -24.64
C GLU A 77 21.56 16.18 -24.62
N ILE A 78 21.55 17.43 -25.07
CA ILE A 78 22.73 18.29 -25.15
C ILE A 78 22.87 19.06 -23.85
N SER A 79 23.86 18.69 -23.04
CA SER A 79 24.13 19.33 -21.76
C SER A 79 25.60 19.62 -21.54
N MET A 80 25.87 20.55 -20.63
CA MET A 80 27.23 20.88 -20.17
C MET A 80 27.95 19.70 -19.50
N PHE A 81 27.20 18.69 -19.02
CA PHE A 81 27.74 17.50 -18.38
C PHE A 81 28.13 16.42 -19.39
N ARG A 82 27.31 16.24 -20.42
CA ARG A 82 27.55 15.24 -21.47
C ARG A 82 28.57 15.71 -22.51
N TYR A 83 28.54 17.01 -22.83
CA TYR A 83 29.42 17.66 -23.79
C TYR A 83 30.16 18.84 -23.14
N PRO A 84 31.15 18.56 -22.27
CA PRO A 84 31.84 19.59 -21.51
C PRO A 84 32.63 20.58 -22.38
N GLU A 85 32.99 20.19 -23.60
CA GLU A 85 33.70 20.98 -24.61
C GLU A 85 32.86 22.07 -25.30
N LEU A 86 31.53 22.08 -25.12
CA LEU A 86 30.68 23.10 -25.72
C LEU A 86 30.98 24.50 -25.18
N PRO A 87 30.96 25.54 -26.03
CA PRO A 87 31.04 26.93 -25.58
C PRO A 87 29.93 27.25 -24.58
N ARG A 88 30.26 28.01 -23.53
CA ARG A 88 29.34 28.36 -22.44
C ARG A 88 29.13 29.86 -22.37
N VAL A 89 27.91 30.28 -22.08
CA VAL A 89 27.54 31.67 -21.84
C VAL A 89 27.16 31.83 -20.38
N GLY A 90 27.71 32.85 -19.74
CA GLY A 90 27.32 33.24 -18.40
C GLY A 90 26.01 34.02 -18.44
N GLU A 91 24.95 33.47 -17.85
CA GLU A 91 23.67 34.15 -17.68
C GLU A 91 23.34 34.35 -16.21
N SER A 92 22.46 35.32 -15.92
CA SER A 92 21.91 35.46 -14.57
C SER A 92 21.04 34.25 -14.24
N VAL A 93 21.03 33.87 -12.98
CA VAL A 93 20.22 32.75 -12.48
C VAL A 93 18.72 33.05 -12.60
N PHE A 94 18.33 34.33 -12.59
CA PHE A 94 17.00 34.79 -12.98
C PHE A 94 17.06 35.65 -14.25
N PRO A 95 16.98 35.06 -15.47
CA PRO A 95 17.16 35.78 -16.73
C PRO A 95 16.21 36.98 -16.93
N LEU A 96 15.02 36.94 -16.33
CA LEU A 96 13.98 37.98 -16.40
C LEU A 96 13.88 38.81 -15.11
N GLY A 97 14.87 38.72 -14.22
CA GLY A 97 14.87 39.34 -12.90
C GLY A 97 14.10 38.54 -11.84
N TRP A 98 14.44 38.79 -10.58
CA TRP A 98 13.85 38.09 -9.44
C TRP A 98 12.38 38.47 -9.22
N GLU A 99 11.92 39.67 -9.63
CA GLU A 99 10.51 40.06 -9.51
C GLU A 99 9.61 39.20 -10.39
N THR A 100 10.01 38.98 -11.64
CA THR A 100 9.29 38.10 -12.57
C THR A 100 9.27 36.66 -12.05
N ALA A 101 10.39 36.19 -11.47
CA ALA A 101 10.45 34.88 -10.84
C ALA A 101 9.50 34.77 -9.64
N LEU A 102 9.41 35.82 -8.81
CA LEU A 102 8.48 35.88 -7.68
C LEU A 102 7.02 35.85 -8.14
N ASP A 103 6.63 36.67 -9.13
CA ASP A 103 5.27 36.70 -9.67
C ASP A 103 4.86 35.37 -10.28
N ARG A 104 5.78 34.72 -11.01
CA ARG A 104 5.59 33.38 -11.56
C ARG A 104 5.40 32.35 -10.44
N ASN A 105 6.25 32.39 -9.42
CA ASN A 105 6.17 31.48 -8.27
C ASN A 105 4.85 31.67 -7.51
N LEU A 106 4.46 32.90 -7.20
CA LEU A 106 3.18 33.19 -6.53
C LEU A 106 1.99 32.68 -7.34
N SER A 107 1.99 32.88 -8.66
CA SER A 107 0.94 32.38 -9.56
C SER A 107 0.87 30.85 -9.55
N PHE A 108 2.02 30.17 -9.67
CA PHE A 108 2.08 28.72 -9.64
C PHE A 108 1.74 28.13 -8.26
N ILE A 109 2.09 28.81 -7.17
CA ILE A 109 1.73 28.38 -5.81
C ILE A 109 0.21 28.33 -5.68
N VAL A 110 -0.49 29.37 -6.13
CA VAL A 110 -1.96 29.42 -6.06
C VAL A 110 -2.57 28.25 -6.86
N ASN A 111 -2.10 28.02 -8.08
CA ASN A 111 -2.59 26.92 -8.90
C ASN A 111 -2.27 25.55 -8.30
N ARG A 112 -1.03 25.31 -7.86
CA ARG A 112 -0.62 24.04 -7.24
C ARG A 112 -1.33 23.79 -5.91
N ILE A 113 -1.60 24.80 -5.11
CA ILE A 113 -2.40 24.65 -3.89
C ILE A 113 -3.83 24.28 -4.27
N ASN A 114 -4.41 24.91 -5.28
CA ASN A 114 -5.74 24.57 -5.74
C ASN A 114 -5.81 23.11 -6.24
N GLU A 115 -4.89 22.70 -7.10
CA GLU A 115 -4.87 21.37 -7.71
C GLU A 115 -4.45 20.26 -6.74
N ARG A 116 -3.43 20.49 -5.91
CA ARG A 116 -2.83 19.44 -5.06
C ARG A 116 -3.30 19.44 -3.61
N VAL A 117 -3.93 20.51 -3.13
CA VAL A 117 -4.35 20.62 -1.72
C VAL A 117 -5.86 20.80 -1.56
N LEU A 118 -6.50 21.64 -2.38
CA LEU A 118 -7.90 22.03 -2.18
C LEU A 118 -8.90 21.25 -3.04
N ALA A 119 -8.58 20.95 -4.30
CA ALA A 119 -9.58 20.58 -5.30
C ALA A 119 -9.13 19.54 -6.35
N GLY A 120 -8.21 18.61 -6.03
CA GLY A 120 -7.77 17.58 -6.98
C GLY A 120 -7.62 16.17 -6.42
N GLN A 121 -7.15 15.26 -7.28
CA GLN A 121 -7.03 13.81 -7.05
C GLN A 121 -6.22 13.44 -5.80
N SER A 122 -5.24 14.28 -5.44
CA SER A 122 -4.46 14.12 -4.22
C SER A 122 -5.33 14.13 -2.96
N ILE A 123 -6.49 14.81 -2.95
CA ILE A 123 -7.36 14.87 -1.77
C ILE A 123 -7.92 13.51 -1.39
N GLU A 124 -8.24 12.66 -2.37
CA GLU A 124 -8.75 11.31 -2.12
C GLU A 124 -7.68 10.47 -1.42
N THR A 125 -6.43 10.59 -1.88
CA THR A 125 -5.29 9.84 -1.33
C THR A 125 -4.90 10.35 0.07
N LEU A 126 -4.96 11.67 0.30
CA LEU A 126 -4.75 12.27 1.62
C LEU A 126 -5.87 11.88 2.60
N LEU A 127 -7.11 11.73 2.13
CA LEU A 127 -8.22 11.23 2.94
C LEU A 127 -8.00 9.76 3.33
N ALA A 128 -7.45 8.93 2.44
CA ALA A 128 -7.06 7.56 2.78
C ALA A 128 -6.00 7.54 3.88
N VAL A 129 -4.97 8.40 3.79
CA VAL A 129 -3.95 8.57 4.85
C VAL A 129 -4.60 8.94 6.18
N LEU A 130 -5.53 9.90 6.19
CA LEU A 130 -6.25 10.30 7.40
C LEU A 130 -7.00 9.11 8.02
N MET A 131 -7.72 8.33 7.20
CA MET A 131 -8.50 7.18 7.67
C MET A 131 -7.62 6.04 8.19
N PHE A 132 -6.48 5.76 7.55
CA PHE A 132 -5.51 4.79 8.06
C PHE A 132 -4.87 5.24 9.37
N VAL A 133 -4.48 6.51 9.47
CA VAL A 133 -3.98 7.09 10.72
C VAL A 133 -5.02 6.97 11.83
N LEU A 134 -6.30 7.29 11.53
CA LEU A 134 -7.40 7.16 12.47
C LEU A 134 -7.58 5.71 12.94
N MET A 135 -7.55 4.75 12.02
CA MET A 135 -7.63 3.32 12.30
C MET A 135 -6.52 2.90 13.26
N GLY A 136 -5.26 3.20 12.93
CA GLY A 136 -4.10 2.82 13.72
C GLY A 136 -4.11 3.42 15.13
N ILE A 137 -4.35 4.74 15.25
CA ILE A 137 -4.40 5.41 16.55
C ILE A 137 -5.57 4.87 17.39
N THR A 138 -6.69 4.52 16.76
CA THR A 138 -7.83 3.90 17.46
C THR A 138 -7.46 2.54 18.03
N LEU A 139 -6.75 1.69 17.28
CA LEU A 139 -6.27 0.39 17.77
C LEU A 139 -5.21 0.52 18.87
N GLU A 140 -4.35 1.54 18.77
CA GLU A 140 -3.30 1.82 19.75
C GLU A 140 -3.88 2.36 21.07
N ARG A 141 -4.65 3.46 21.02
CA ARG A 141 -5.35 4.03 22.20
C ARG A 141 -6.38 3.05 22.76
N SER A 142 -6.78 2.10 21.91
CA SER A 142 -7.40 0.81 22.15
C SER A 142 -6.92 0.00 23.34
N ARG A 143 -5.61 0.02 23.60
CA ARG A 143 -4.86 -1.07 24.28
C ARG A 143 -5.02 -2.45 23.63
N ILE A 144 -5.48 -2.51 22.39
CA ILE A 144 -5.48 -3.74 21.60
C ILE A 144 -4.03 -4.17 21.33
N ALA A 145 -3.13 -3.20 21.13
CA ALA A 145 -1.69 -3.43 21.03
C ALA A 145 -1.10 -4.16 22.25
N ASP A 146 -1.49 -3.76 23.46
CA ASP A 146 -1.01 -4.36 24.72
C ASP A 146 -1.46 -5.82 24.82
N ASP A 147 -2.73 -6.08 24.48
CA ASP A 147 -3.30 -7.43 24.48
C ASP A 147 -2.61 -8.31 23.43
N LEU A 148 -2.35 -7.77 22.22
CA LEU A 148 -1.63 -8.48 21.15
C LEU A 148 -0.22 -8.85 21.59
N LEU A 149 0.53 -7.90 22.19
CA LEU A 149 1.87 -8.13 22.71
C LEU A 149 1.88 -9.20 23.79
N THR A 150 1.02 -9.08 24.80
CA THR A 150 0.96 -10.04 25.91
C THR A 150 0.55 -11.44 25.43
N THR A 151 -0.39 -11.52 24.49
CA THR A 151 -0.86 -12.79 23.92
C THR A 151 0.20 -13.44 23.04
N MET A 152 0.87 -12.69 22.17
CA MET A 152 1.98 -13.19 21.35
C MET A 152 3.19 -13.57 22.21
N SER A 153 3.42 -12.85 23.30
CA SER A 153 4.46 -13.19 24.28
C SER A 153 4.18 -14.54 24.94
N ARG A 154 2.91 -14.89 25.19
CA ARG A 154 2.54 -16.22 25.71
C ARG A 154 2.75 -17.33 24.69
N VAL A 155 2.46 -17.07 23.41
CA VAL A 155 2.62 -18.05 22.33
C VAL A 155 4.08 -18.37 22.06
N PHE A 156 4.91 -17.34 21.89
CA PHE A 156 6.32 -17.53 21.53
C PHE A 156 7.26 -17.54 22.73
N GLY A 157 6.86 -17.04 23.90
CA GLY A 157 7.68 -16.93 25.11
C GLY A 157 8.41 -18.20 25.57
N PRO A 158 7.82 -19.41 25.47
CA PRO A 158 8.51 -20.65 25.80
C PRO A 158 9.72 -20.97 24.90
N LEU A 159 9.82 -20.33 23.73
CA LEU A 159 10.94 -20.51 22.81
C LEU A 159 12.08 -19.52 23.15
N PRO A 160 13.36 -19.91 22.96
CA PRO A 160 14.48 -18.99 23.05
C PRO A 160 14.29 -17.80 22.10
N GLY A 161 14.44 -16.57 22.60
CA GLY A 161 14.16 -15.36 21.80
C GLY A 161 12.68 -15.07 21.54
N GLY A 162 11.77 -15.84 22.15
CA GLY A 162 10.33 -15.78 21.94
C GLY A 162 9.73 -14.38 22.03
N LEU A 163 10.08 -13.61 23.07
CA LEU A 163 9.61 -12.23 23.24
C LEU A 163 10.06 -11.31 22.10
N ALA A 164 11.27 -11.50 21.57
CA ALA A 164 11.76 -10.69 20.45
C ALA A 164 10.95 -11.00 19.18
N VAL A 165 10.67 -12.28 18.92
CA VAL A 165 9.80 -12.70 17.81
C VAL A 165 8.40 -12.12 17.98
N SER A 166 7.82 -12.16 19.19
CA SER A 166 6.54 -11.54 19.49
C SER A 166 6.53 -10.04 19.17
N VAL A 167 7.60 -9.31 19.52
CA VAL A 167 7.72 -7.88 19.19
C VAL A 167 7.76 -7.65 17.68
N VAL A 168 8.51 -8.46 16.92
CA VAL A 168 8.53 -8.35 15.44
C VAL A 168 7.15 -8.61 14.84
N VAL A 169 6.47 -9.67 15.27
CA VAL A 169 5.14 -10.04 14.74
C VAL A 169 4.10 -8.98 15.08
N VAL A 170 4.04 -8.56 16.35
CA VAL A 170 3.05 -7.57 16.80
C VAL A 170 3.37 -6.18 16.24
N GLY A 171 4.65 -5.84 16.14
CA GLY A 171 5.08 -4.61 15.50
C GLY A 171 4.78 -4.62 14.00
N ALA A 172 4.91 -5.74 13.28
CA ALA A 172 4.47 -5.84 11.90
C ALA A 172 2.96 -5.56 11.74
N PHE A 173 2.12 -6.17 12.59
CA PHE A 173 0.67 -5.93 12.56
C PHE A 173 0.28 -4.49 12.91
N LEU A 174 0.87 -3.95 13.98
CA LEU A 174 0.55 -2.59 14.43
C LEU A 174 1.12 -1.52 13.51
N ALA A 175 2.32 -1.73 12.99
CA ALA A 175 2.94 -0.81 12.06
C ALA A 175 2.16 -0.78 10.73
N ALA A 176 1.66 -1.93 10.25
CA ALA A 176 0.73 -1.99 9.12
C ALA A 176 -0.57 -1.22 9.37
N SER A 177 -1.05 -1.16 10.62
CA SER A 177 -2.30 -0.43 10.93
C SER A 177 -2.12 1.08 11.13
N THR A 178 -0.93 1.53 11.56
CA THR A 178 -0.68 2.91 11.96
C THR A 178 0.08 3.71 10.92
N GLY A 179 1.03 3.10 10.20
CA GLY A 179 1.89 3.77 9.23
C GLY A 179 2.79 4.88 9.80
N ILE A 180 2.79 5.09 11.12
CA ILE A 180 3.56 6.15 11.81
C ILE A 180 4.66 5.50 12.63
N VAL A 181 5.83 5.35 12.00
CA VAL A 181 7.00 4.69 12.60
C VAL A 181 7.36 5.23 13.97
N GLY A 182 7.38 6.56 14.14
CA GLY A 182 7.78 7.17 15.40
C GLY A 182 6.85 6.82 16.57
N ALA A 183 5.54 6.87 16.33
CA ALA A 183 4.55 6.49 17.32
C ALA A 183 4.66 5.01 17.69
N THR A 184 4.79 4.13 16.69
CA THR A 184 4.94 2.69 16.93
C THR A 184 6.21 2.36 17.72
N VAL A 185 7.35 2.96 17.39
CA VAL A 185 8.61 2.74 18.12
C VAL A 185 8.51 3.25 19.55
N VAL A 186 7.90 4.41 19.77
CA VAL A 186 7.66 4.98 21.11
C VAL A 186 6.76 4.07 21.94
N THR A 187 5.63 3.64 21.37
CA THR A 187 4.65 2.80 22.06
C THR A 187 5.22 1.41 22.36
N MET A 188 5.87 0.79 21.38
CA MET A 188 6.61 -0.46 21.60
C MET A 188 7.75 -0.28 22.60
N GLY A 189 8.46 0.85 22.58
CA GLY A 189 9.51 1.18 23.53
C GLY A 189 8.97 1.26 24.96
N LEU A 190 7.83 1.92 25.18
CA LEU A 190 7.22 2.04 26.51
C LEU A 190 6.66 0.71 27.03
N LEU A 191 6.13 -0.14 26.15
CA LEU A 191 5.45 -1.38 26.53
C LEU A 191 6.38 -2.59 26.60
N SER A 192 7.19 -2.80 25.56
CA SER A 192 7.97 -4.02 25.36
C SER A 192 9.38 -3.93 25.93
N LEU A 193 10.06 -2.77 25.88
CA LEU A 193 11.44 -2.65 26.35
C LEU A 193 11.57 -2.98 27.85
N PRO A 194 10.73 -2.43 28.77
CA PRO A 194 10.84 -2.77 30.19
C PRO A 194 10.52 -4.25 30.47
N THR A 195 9.66 -4.86 29.65
CA THR A 195 9.28 -6.27 29.77
C THR A 195 10.42 -7.19 29.32
N MET A 196 11.08 -6.87 28.21
CA MET A 196 12.26 -7.61 27.72
C MET A 196 13.44 -7.51 28.70
N LEU A 197 13.72 -6.31 29.23
CA LEU A 197 14.82 -6.12 30.18
C LEU A 197 14.57 -6.88 31.49
N ARG A 198 13.34 -6.88 32.02
CA ARG A 198 12.96 -7.69 33.20
C ARG A 198 13.06 -9.19 32.94
N ALA A 199 12.82 -9.62 31.71
CA ALA A 199 13.00 -11.00 31.27
C ALA A 199 14.48 -11.38 31.04
N GLY A 200 15.44 -10.48 31.27
CA GLY A 200 16.87 -10.76 31.11
C GLY A 200 17.38 -10.67 29.67
N TYR A 201 16.65 -10.02 28.76
CA TYR A 201 17.14 -9.78 27.40
C TYR A 201 18.25 -8.74 27.40
N SER A 202 19.25 -8.93 26.54
CA SER A 202 20.30 -7.93 26.35
C SER A 202 19.72 -6.60 25.83
N PRO A 203 20.14 -5.44 26.36
CA PRO A 203 19.65 -4.14 25.90
C PRO A 203 19.80 -3.94 24.39
N GLN A 204 20.90 -4.43 23.81
CA GLN A 204 21.19 -4.28 22.37
C GLN A 204 20.16 -5.01 21.51
N LEU A 205 19.83 -6.26 21.84
CA LEU A 205 18.82 -7.02 21.09
C LEU A 205 17.43 -6.39 21.27
N ALA A 206 17.06 -6.05 22.51
CA ALA A 206 15.76 -5.46 22.79
C ALA A 206 15.55 -4.15 22.03
N THR A 207 16.52 -3.24 22.08
CA THR A 207 16.41 -1.95 21.37
C THR A 207 16.46 -2.12 19.85
N GLY A 208 17.30 -3.03 19.35
CA GLY A 208 17.41 -3.30 17.92
C GLY A 208 16.10 -3.83 17.33
N VAL A 209 15.51 -4.84 17.98
CA VAL A 209 14.24 -5.45 17.56
C VAL A 209 13.10 -4.43 17.59
N ILE A 210 12.99 -3.62 18.65
CA ILE A 210 11.93 -2.62 18.79
C ILE A 210 12.06 -1.55 17.71
N SER A 211 13.25 -0.98 17.52
CA SER A 211 13.49 0.02 16.49
C SER A 211 13.20 -0.55 15.10
N ALA A 212 13.75 -1.72 14.76
CA ALA A 212 13.57 -2.34 13.45
C ALA A 212 12.09 -2.66 13.17
N SER A 213 11.41 -3.28 14.14
CA SER A 213 10.01 -3.67 13.99
C SER A 213 9.07 -2.47 13.81
N GLY A 214 9.34 -1.34 14.45
CA GLY A 214 8.51 -0.14 14.28
C GLY A 214 8.61 0.48 12.88
N THR A 215 9.71 0.24 12.15
CA THR A 215 9.86 0.74 10.76
C THR A 215 9.16 -0.11 9.71
N LEU A 216 8.73 -1.33 10.05
CA LEU A 216 8.01 -2.21 9.11
C LEU A 216 6.72 -1.59 8.57
N GLY A 217 6.14 -0.62 9.29
CA GLY A 217 4.95 0.11 8.85
C GLY A 217 5.15 0.99 7.62
N GLN A 218 6.41 1.22 7.21
CA GLN A 218 6.70 1.90 5.95
C GLN A 218 6.52 1.00 4.72
N ILE A 219 6.57 -0.32 4.88
CA ILE A 219 6.51 -1.27 3.75
C ILE A 219 5.30 -2.20 3.82
N ILE A 220 4.87 -2.62 5.01
CA ILE A 220 3.75 -3.56 5.15
C ILE A 220 2.42 -2.82 4.94
N PRO A 221 1.61 -3.17 3.92
CA PRO A 221 0.32 -2.53 3.68
C PRO A 221 -0.69 -2.78 4.81
N PRO A 222 -1.62 -1.83 5.09
CA PRO A 222 -1.78 -0.51 4.46
C PRO A 222 -0.76 0.51 4.99
N SER A 223 0.14 1.00 4.14
CA SER A 223 1.23 1.90 4.56
C SER A 223 1.06 3.30 4.01
N ILE A 224 1.20 4.32 4.88
CA ILE A 224 1.19 5.73 4.49
C ILE A 224 2.28 6.03 3.44
N VAL A 225 3.47 5.44 3.62
CA VAL A 225 4.59 5.63 2.68
C VAL A 225 4.22 5.14 1.28
N ILE A 226 3.64 3.94 1.18
CA ILE A 226 3.25 3.36 -0.11
C ILE A 226 2.05 4.07 -0.72
N VAL A 227 1.11 4.57 0.09
CA VAL A 227 0.00 5.40 -0.42
C VAL A 227 0.55 6.67 -1.07
N LEU A 228 1.44 7.39 -0.38
CA LEU A 228 1.98 8.66 -0.86
C LEU A 228 2.93 8.47 -2.04
N LEU A 229 3.81 7.47 -1.97
CA LEU A 229 4.66 7.09 -3.10
C LEU A 229 3.82 6.65 -4.29
N GLY A 230 2.73 5.90 -4.08
CA GLY A 230 1.93 5.40 -5.19
C GLY A 230 1.19 6.48 -5.96
N THR A 231 0.64 7.47 -5.27
CA THR A 231 0.06 8.63 -5.94
C THR A 231 1.11 9.39 -6.75
N LEU A 232 2.25 9.72 -6.14
CA LEU A 232 3.28 10.52 -6.82
C LEU A 232 4.01 9.75 -7.92
N ALA A 233 4.33 8.47 -7.69
CA ALA A 233 4.97 7.61 -8.68
C ALA A 233 4.05 7.37 -9.86
N GLY A 234 2.75 7.17 -9.65
CA GLY A 234 1.76 7.04 -10.72
C GLY A 234 1.73 8.29 -11.61
N ASP A 235 1.61 9.48 -11.01
CA ASP A 235 1.61 10.76 -11.73
C ASP A 235 2.91 10.98 -12.50
N LEU A 236 4.06 10.77 -11.84
CA LEU A 236 5.39 10.98 -12.43
C LEU A 236 5.69 9.95 -13.53
N TYR A 237 5.25 8.70 -13.38
CA TYR A 237 5.40 7.66 -14.38
C TYR A 237 4.55 7.96 -15.62
N SER A 238 3.27 8.28 -15.44
CA SER A 238 2.38 8.62 -16.56
C SER A 238 2.94 9.81 -17.35
N THR A 239 3.32 10.88 -16.65
CA THR A 239 3.85 12.10 -17.29
C THR A 239 5.19 11.82 -17.99
N ALA A 240 6.12 11.13 -17.32
CA ALA A 240 7.44 10.87 -17.89
C ALA A 240 7.39 9.92 -19.10
N GLN A 241 6.47 8.96 -19.11
CA GLN A 241 6.26 8.07 -20.26
C GLN A 241 5.54 8.77 -21.41
N GLU A 242 4.63 9.73 -21.13
CA GLU A 242 4.05 10.60 -22.17
C GLU A 242 5.13 11.46 -22.82
N ASP A 243 6.00 12.09 -22.04
CA ASP A 243 7.14 12.87 -22.55
C ASP A 243 8.06 11.98 -23.39
N ARG A 244 8.35 10.75 -22.93
CA ARG A 244 9.17 9.78 -23.68
C ARG A 244 8.52 9.36 -25.00
N ALA A 245 7.21 9.12 -25.01
CA ALA A 245 6.48 8.75 -26.22
C ALA A 245 6.46 9.88 -27.25
N GLN A 246 6.20 11.11 -26.80
CA GLN A 246 6.28 12.31 -27.65
C GLN A 246 7.68 12.50 -28.20
N ALA A 247 8.70 12.31 -27.35
CA ALA A 247 10.08 12.35 -27.76
C ALA A 247 10.34 11.29 -28.84
N ALA A 248 9.88 10.04 -28.68
CA ALA A 248 9.96 8.98 -29.68
C ALA A 248 9.14 9.24 -30.97
N GLY A 249 8.38 10.33 -31.07
CA GLY A 249 7.56 10.69 -32.22
C GLY A 249 6.21 9.98 -32.26
N CYS A 250 5.81 9.34 -31.15
CA CYS A 250 4.49 8.75 -30.94
C CYS A 250 3.51 9.78 -30.35
N SER A 251 2.20 9.54 -30.53
CA SER A 251 1.15 10.46 -30.05
C SER A 251 0.95 10.44 -28.53
N ASP A 252 1.09 9.26 -27.92
CA ASP A 252 0.76 9.01 -26.52
C ASP A 252 1.53 7.78 -26.00
N ALA A 253 1.65 7.69 -24.66
CA ALA A 253 2.37 6.60 -23.99
C ALA A 253 1.75 5.22 -24.23
N LEU A 254 0.41 5.14 -24.31
CA LEU A 254 -0.29 3.87 -24.58
C LEU A 254 0.10 3.31 -25.96
N THR A 255 0.21 4.18 -26.97
CA THR A 255 0.66 3.79 -28.31
C THR A 255 2.10 3.29 -28.29
N TYR A 256 2.99 3.96 -27.57
CA TYR A 256 4.41 3.60 -27.51
C TYR A 256 4.66 2.32 -26.70
N LEU A 257 4.06 2.20 -25.52
CA LEU A 257 4.27 1.07 -24.59
C LEU A 257 3.39 -0.14 -24.88
N GLY A 258 2.27 0.02 -25.59
CA GLY A 258 1.26 -1.04 -25.77
C GLY A 258 0.36 -1.26 -24.55
N GLU A 259 0.72 -0.72 -23.39
CA GLU A 259 -0.07 -0.78 -22.15
C GLU A 259 -0.26 0.61 -21.53
N PRO A 260 -1.33 0.83 -20.74
CA PRO A 260 -1.53 2.10 -20.06
C PRO A 260 -0.37 2.42 -19.10
N ALA A 261 0.22 3.60 -19.23
CA ALA A 261 1.30 4.09 -18.37
C ALA A 261 0.80 4.51 -16.97
N VAL A 262 0.08 3.62 -16.28
CA VAL A 262 -0.61 3.94 -15.03
C VAL A 262 -0.18 2.97 -13.94
N VAL A 263 0.18 3.51 -12.77
CA VAL A 263 0.49 2.73 -11.57
C VAL A 263 -0.46 3.14 -10.46
N SER A 264 -1.28 2.19 -10.02
CA SER A 264 -2.23 2.43 -8.94
C SER A 264 -1.60 2.15 -7.56
N VAL A 265 -2.13 2.81 -6.53
CA VAL A 265 -1.78 2.52 -5.13
C VAL A 265 -2.07 1.06 -4.76
N GLY A 266 -3.14 0.48 -5.31
CA GLY A 266 -3.53 -0.91 -5.06
C GLY A 266 -2.48 -1.90 -5.62
N THR A 267 -2.00 -1.66 -6.83
CA THR A 267 -0.92 -2.46 -7.45
C THR A 267 0.37 -2.36 -6.63
N LEU A 268 0.67 -1.18 -6.07
CA LEU A 268 1.83 -1.01 -5.19
C LEU A 268 1.65 -1.67 -3.82
N PHE A 269 0.43 -1.77 -3.30
CA PHE A 269 0.14 -2.57 -2.11
C PHE A 269 0.38 -4.06 -2.38
N GLN A 270 -0.07 -4.57 -3.52
CA GLN A 270 0.23 -5.95 -3.94
C GLN A 270 1.76 -6.16 -4.02
N ALA A 271 2.47 -5.22 -4.66
CA ALA A 271 3.92 -5.27 -4.86
C ALA A 271 4.72 -5.20 -3.53
N ALA A 272 4.24 -4.43 -2.54
CA ALA A 272 4.91 -4.25 -1.25
C ALA A 272 4.69 -5.43 -0.28
N LEU A 273 3.63 -6.21 -0.47
CA LEU A 273 3.20 -7.25 0.47
C LEU A 273 4.29 -8.30 0.72
N LEU A 274 4.84 -8.88 -0.35
CA LEU A 274 5.85 -9.94 -0.24
C LEU A 274 7.19 -9.42 0.31
N PRO A 275 7.76 -8.31 -0.18
CA PRO A 275 8.93 -7.68 0.44
C PRO A 275 8.76 -7.35 1.93
N GLY A 276 7.58 -6.83 2.32
CA GLY A 276 7.29 -6.50 3.72
C GLY A 276 7.26 -7.74 4.63
N ILE A 277 6.59 -8.81 4.19
CA ILE A 277 6.57 -10.10 4.91
C ILE A 277 7.96 -10.71 4.96
N LEU A 278 8.72 -10.64 3.86
CA LEU A 278 10.10 -11.14 3.78
C LEU A 278 10.99 -10.44 4.83
N LEU A 279 10.94 -9.10 4.93
CA LEU A 279 11.71 -8.36 5.91
C LEU A 279 11.31 -8.69 7.35
N ALA A 280 10.00 -8.77 7.64
CA ALA A 280 9.51 -9.18 8.95
C ALA A 280 9.99 -10.60 9.32
N PHE A 281 9.96 -11.52 8.36
CA PHE A 281 10.48 -12.88 8.53
C PHE A 281 11.99 -12.88 8.81
N LEU A 282 12.78 -12.12 8.04
CA LEU A 282 14.23 -12.03 8.24
C LEU A 282 14.59 -11.44 9.62
N TYR A 283 13.84 -10.45 10.10
CA TYR A 283 14.01 -9.90 11.45
C TYR A 283 13.70 -10.93 12.54
N ALA A 284 12.58 -11.65 12.41
CA ALA A 284 12.22 -12.71 13.34
C ALA A 284 13.23 -13.87 13.33
N ALA A 285 13.67 -14.29 12.14
CA ALA A 285 14.67 -15.33 11.94
C ALA A 285 16.02 -14.95 12.56
N TYR A 286 16.46 -13.69 12.39
CA TYR A 286 17.66 -13.20 13.05
C TYR A 286 17.51 -13.17 14.58
N ALA A 287 16.40 -12.66 15.11
CA ALA A 287 16.17 -12.60 16.55
C ALA A 287 16.17 -14.01 17.17
N PHE A 288 15.52 -14.96 16.52
CA PHE A 288 15.49 -16.36 16.93
C PHE A 288 16.88 -17.03 16.81
N GLY A 289 17.56 -16.87 15.68
CA GLY A 289 18.92 -17.39 15.47
C GLY A 289 19.92 -16.83 16.49
N TYR A 290 19.88 -15.53 16.76
CA TYR A 290 20.72 -14.89 17.77
C TYR A 290 20.47 -15.48 19.17
N ALA A 291 19.22 -15.80 19.51
CA ALA A 291 18.85 -16.42 20.77
C ALA A 291 19.31 -17.88 20.89
N LEU A 292 19.29 -18.65 19.79
CA LEU A 292 19.82 -20.02 19.76
C LEU A 292 21.34 -20.03 20.02
N PHE A 293 22.08 -19.10 19.41
CA PHE A 293 23.53 -19.00 19.63
C PHE A 293 23.90 -18.30 20.96
N ASN A 294 23.03 -17.45 21.51
CA ASN A 294 23.25 -16.74 22.77
C ASN A 294 22.07 -16.88 23.75
N PRO A 295 21.81 -18.08 24.32
CA PRO A 295 20.66 -18.31 25.19
C PRO A 295 20.64 -17.42 26.44
N SER A 296 21.81 -17.02 26.95
CA SER A 296 21.93 -16.13 28.11
C SER A 296 21.52 -14.69 27.85
N LYS A 297 21.48 -14.26 26.58
CA LYS A 297 21.15 -12.87 26.18
C LYS A 297 19.71 -12.71 25.70
N ALA A 298 18.99 -13.82 25.52
CA ALA A 298 17.61 -13.87 25.08
C ALA A 298 16.91 -15.14 25.62
N PRO A 299 16.77 -15.27 26.94
CA PRO A 299 16.24 -16.48 27.55
C PRO A 299 14.76 -16.70 27.20
N ALA A 300 14.33 -17.96 27.28
CA ALA A 300 12.92 -18.32 27.21
C ALA A 300 12.20 -17.84 28.48
N VAL A 301 11.00 -17.30 28.31
CA VAL A 301 10.19 -16.78 29.41
C VAL A 301 9.00 -17.72 29.63
N GLN A 302 8.92 -18.30 30.83
CA GLN A 302 7.73 -19.03 31.24
C GLN A 302 6.66 -18.01 31.64
N ILE A 303 5.75 -17.71 30.71
CA ILE A 303 4.52 -17.00 31.03
C ILE A 303 3.47 -18.07 31.32
N GLU A 304 2.75 -17.94 32.44
CA GLU A 304 1.70 -18.89 32.83
C GLU A 304 0.81 -19.24 31.64
N ALA A 305 0.71 -20.54 31.33
CA ALA A 305 -0.08 -21.02 30.21
C ALA A 305 -1.54 -20.65 30.43
N ALA A 306 -2.14 -19.99 29.43
CA ALA A 306 -3.59 -19.75 29.39
C ALA A 306 -4.35 -21.09 29.44
N ASN A 307 -5.62 -21.04 29.83
CA ASN A 307 -6.59 -22.14 29.93
C ASN A 307 -6.85 -22.88 28.58
N ALA A 308 -5.81 -23.35 27.90
CA ALA A 308 -5.89 -24.13 26.68
C ALA A 308 -5.87 -25.62 27.07
N GLU A 309 -6.83 -26.39 26.53
CA GLU A 309 -6.81 -27.83 26.69
C GLU A 309 -5.51 -28.41 26.12
N PRO A 310 -4.88 -29.41 26.77
CA PRO A 310 -3.70 -30.05 26.24
C PRO A 310 -4.06 -30.78 24.94
N ILE A 311 -3.60 -30.22 23.82
CA ILE A 311 -3.73 -30.81 22.48
C ILE A 311 -2.49 -31.65 22.15
N THR A 312 -2.70 -32.82 21.55
CA THR A 312 -1.57 -33.62 21.06
C THR A 312 -0.98 -32.98 19.78
N ARG A 313 0.30 -33.23 19.48
CA ARG A 313 0.93 -32.72 18.25
C ARG A 313 0.17 -33.15 16.98
N ASN A 314 -0.35 -34.37 16.95
CA ASN A 314 -1.11 -34.88 15.80
C ASN A 314 -2.47 -34.18 15.66
N GLU A 315 -3.18 -33.93 16.76
CA GLU A 315 -4.43 -33.16 16.74
C GLU A 315 -4.17 -31.71 16.31
N GLY A 316 -3.11 -31.09 16.84
CA GLY A 316 -2.71 -29.75 16.44
C GLY A 316 -2.42 -29.66 14.94
N LEU A 317 -1.60 -30.57 14.41
CA LEU A 317 -1.30 -30.63 12.99
C LEU A 317 -2.54 -30.90 12.13
N LEU A 318 -3.43 -31.79 12.56
CA LEU A 318 -4.62 -32.17 11.81
C LEU A 318 -5.64 -31.03 11.75
N TRP A 319 -5.97 -30.41 12.89
CA TRP A 319 -7.04 -29.40 12.95
C TRP A 319 -6.60 -28.00 12.55
N PHE A 320 -5.36 -27.58 12.82
CA PHE A 320 -4.89 -26.23 12.48
C PHE A 320 -4.21 -26.12 11.12
N LEU A 321 -3.73 -27.23 10.54
CA LEU A 321 -3.03 -27.22 9.25
C LEU A 321 -3.61 -28.22 8.25
N GLY A 322 -3.66 -29.51 8.60
CA GLY A 322 -4.04 -30.58 7.68
C GLY A 322 -5.42 -30.42 7.06
N LEU A 323 -6.46 -30.27 7.89
CA LEU A 323 -7.84 -30.12 7.42
C LEU A 323 -8.11 -28.77 6.74
N PRO A 324 -7.64 -27.61 7.24
CA PRO A 324 -7.77 -26.35 6.52
C PRO A 324 -7.09 -26.38 5.15
N VAL A 325 -5.85 -26.88 5.06
CA VAL A 325 -5.13 -27.00 3.79
C VAL A 325 -5.81 -27.98 2.85
N LEU A 326 -6.30 -29.12 3.36
CA LEU A 326 -7.06 -30.07 2.55
C LEU A 326 -8.34 -29.44 2.00
N LEU A 327 -9.09 -28.70 2.82
CA LEU A 327 -10.31 -28.03 2.38
C LEU A 327 -10.02 -26.99 1.29
N ILE A 328 -8.97 -26.16 1.48
CA ILE A 328 -8.51 -25.20 0.47
C ILE A 328 -8.09 -25.92 -0.82
N ALA A 329 -7.30 -27.00 -0.70
CA ALA A 329 -6.84 -27.78 -1.85
C ALA A 329 -8.00 -28.44 -2.61
N LEU A 330 -9.04 -28.90 -1.92
CA LEU A 330 -10.26 -29.44 -2.53
C LEU A 330 -11.03 -28.34 -3.27
N THR A 331 -11.16 -27.15 -2.69
CA THR A 331 -11.82 -26.01 -3.35
C THR A 331 -11.02 -25.55 -4.57
N VAL A 332 -9.70 -25.38 -4.45
CA VAL A 332 -8.81 -25.01 -5.57
C VAL A 332 -8.81 -26.09 -6.67
N GLY A 333 -8.75 -27.36 -6.28
CA GLY A 333 -8.90 -28.48 -7.21
C GLY A 333 -10.25 -28.49 -7.91
N GLY A 334 -11.32 -28.06 -7.21
CA GLY A 334 -12.64 -27.87 -7.80
C GLY A 334 -12.70 -26.75 -8.84
N PHE A 335 -12.01 -25.63 -8.60
CA PHE A 335 -11.83 -24.58 -9.61
C PHE A 335 -11.06 -25.09 -10.84
N GLN A 336 -9.95 -25.80 -10.63
CA GLN A 336 -9.12 -26.33 -11.74
C GLN A 336 -9.84 -27.44 -12.53
N ALA A 337 -10.68 -28.23 -11.87
CA ALA A 337 -11.46 -29.31 -12.50
C ALA A 337 -12.74 -28.82 -13.20
N GLY A 338 -13.04 -27.51 -13.17
CA GLY A 338 -14.28 -26.95 -13.73
C GLY A 338 -15.55 -27.31 -12.94
N LEU A 339 -15.41 -27.87 -11.73
CA LEU A 339 -16.54 -28.16 -10.84
C LEU A 339 -17.07 -26.89 -10.16
N ILE A 340 -16.17 -25.94 -9.88
CA ILE A 340 -16.48 -24.63 -9.32
C ILE A 340 -16.09 -23.59 -10.37
N GLY A 341 -17.02 -22.74 -10.76
CA GLY A 341 -16.80 -21.78 -11.83
C GLY A 341 -18.01 -20.87 -12.02
N SER A 342 -17.90 -19.91 -12.94
CA SER A 342 -18.97 -18.95 -13.16
C SER A 342 -20.29 -19.64 -13.52
N GLN A 343 -21.37 -19.18 -12.88
CA GLN A 343 -22.75 -19.48 -13.22
C GLN A 343 -23.45 -18.23 -13.79
N ASP A 344 -22.69 -17.17 -14.06
CA ASP A 344 -23.23 -15.92 -14.57
C ASP A 344 -23.59 -16.05 -16.06
N ILE A 345 -24.87 -15.87 -16.37
CA ILE A 345 -25.43 -15.88 -17.72
C ILE A 345 -25.81 -14.48 -18.21
N ASN A 346 -25.49 -13.43 -17.45
CA ASN A 346 -25.76 -12.07 -17.87
C ASN A 346 -24.88 -11.72 -19.08
N VAL A 347 -25.53 -11.46 -20.21
CA VAL A 347 -24.88 -10.98 -21.42
C VAL A 347 -25.08 -9.47 -21.44
N GLY A 348 -24.01 -8.70 -21.62
CA GLY A 348 -24.11 -7.26 -21.80
C GLY A 348 -24.98 -6.93 -23.01
N SER A 349 -25.60 -5.75 -23.01
CA SER A 349 -26.38 -5.26 -24.16
C SER A 349 -25.52 -4.99 -25.39
N TYR A 350 -24.21 -4.87 -25.18
CA TYR A 350 -23.22 -4.68 -26.23
C TYR A 350 -22.31 -5.90 -26.31
N SER A 351 -21.93 -6.23 -27.55
CA SER A 351 -20.82 -7.14 -27.81
C SER A 351 -19.55 -6.57 -27.19
N GLU A 352 -18.65 -7.45 -26.73
CA GLU A 352 -17.31 -7.03 -26.38
C GLU A 352 -16.69 -6.35 -27.61
N ALA A 353 -16.02 -5.21 -27.40
CA ALA A 353 -15.27 -4.60 -28.48
C ALA A 353 -14.26 -5.64 -28.98
N GLY A 354 -14.17 -5.80 -30.31
CA GLY A 354 -13.25 -6.77 -30.90
C GLY A 354 -11.81 -6.53 -30.41
N ASP A 355 -11.05 -7.61 -30.26
CA ASP A 355 -9.65 -7.52 -29.87
C ASP A 355 -8.92 -6.53 -30.77
N THR A 356 -8.29 -5.54 -30.14
CA THR A 356 -7.35 -4.66 -30.83
C THR A 356 -6.04 -5.40 -31.01
N ALA A 357 -5.32 -5.12 -32.09
CA ALA A 357 -3.95 -5.61 -32.23
C ALA A 357 -3.14 -5.29 -30.97
N SER A 358 -2.24 -6.21 -30.62
CA SER A 358 -1.35 -6.11 -29.46
C SER A 358 -0.55 -4.79 -29.41
N LEU A 359 -0.26 -4.22 -30.58
CA LEU A 359 0.31 -2.88 -30.74
C LEU A 359 -0.49 -2.08 -31.78
N ARG A 360 -0.56 -0.77 -31.58
CA ARG A 360 -1.13 0.14 -32.59
C ARG A 360 -0.17 0.26 -33.78
N THR A 361 -0.63 -0.15 -34.95
CA THR A 361 0.18 -0.16 -36.19
C THR A 361 0.00 1.09 -37.05
N ASN A 362 -1.07 1.86 -36.86
CA ASN A 362 -1.30 3.14 -37.54
C ASN A 362 -0.58 4.28 -36.81
N VAL A 363 0.74 4.37 -36.99
CA VAL A 363 1.60 5.35 -36.34
C VAL A 363 2.51 6.05 -37.35
N SER A 364 3.15 7.16 -36.95
CA SER A 364 4.13 7.85 -37.78
C SER A 364 5.34 6.94 -38.06
N PRO A 365 6.08 7.12 -39.18
CA PRO A 365 7.26 6.31 -39.48
C PRO A 365 8.33 6.34 -38.37
N SER A 366 8.51 7.50 -37.72
CA SER A 366 9.42 7.64 -36.58
C SER A 366 8.94 6.86 -35.34
N CYS A 367 7.64 6.87 -35.07
CA CYS A 367 7.06 6.09 -33.97
C CYS A 367 7.16 4.58 -34.26
N GLN A 368 6.95 4.17 -35.51
CA GLN A 368 7.13 2.78 -35.92
C GLN A 368 8.55 2.29 -35.64
N GLU A 369 9.58 3.03 -36.05
CA GLU A 369 10.98 2.67 -35.78
C GLU A 369 11.24 2.57 -34.27
N ALA A 370 10.75 3.52 -33.48
CA ALA A 370 10.91 3.51 -32.03
C ALA A 370 10.15 2.36 -31.33
N MET A 371 8.97 1.97 -31.84
CA MET A 371 8.21 0.82 -31.33
C MET A 371 8.86 -0.50 -31.68
N ILE A 372 9.43 -0.63 -32.89
CA ILE A 372 10.21 -1.80 -33.31
C ILE A 372 11.47 -1.94 -32.44
N GLU A 373 12.13 -0.83 -32.11
CA GLU A 373 13.28 -0.83 -31.21
C GLU A 373 12.91 -1.29 -29.80
N LEU A 374 11.75 -0.87 -29.29
CA LEU A 374 11.28 -1.20 -27.95
C LEU A 374 10.77 -2.64 -27.80
N HIS A 375 9.89 -3.08 -28.70
CA HIS A 375 9.17 -4.37 -28.61
C HIS A 375 9.81 -5.48 -29.45
N GLY A 376 10.70 -5.13 -30.36
CA GLY A 376 11.30 -6.05 -31.32
C GLY A 376 10.47 -6.22 -32.60
N GLN A 377 11.16 -6.56 -33.69
CA GLN A 377 10.54 -6.74 -35.01
C GLN A 377 9.47 -7.83 -35.01
N GLU A 378 9.67 -8.91 -34.25
CA GLU A 378 8.73 -10.05 -34.21
C GLU A 378 7.38 -9.67 -33.60
N ALA A 379 7.37 -8.86 -32.53
CA ALA A 379 6.14 -8.35 -31.92
C ALA A 379 5.43 -7.35 -32.85
N TRP A 380 6.19 -6.50 -33.56
CA TRP A 380 5.61 -5.58 -34.54
C TRP A 380 4.97 -6.33 -35.71
N ASP A 381 5.66 -7.32 -36.28
CA ASP A 381 5.14 -8.11 -37.40
C ASP A 381 3.91 -8.92 -36.98
N ALA A 382 3.88 -9.43 -35.74
CA ALA A 382 2.70 -10.06 -35.15
C ALA A 382 1.52 -9.08 -35.04
N ALA A 383 1.73 -7.89 -34.49
CA ALA A 383 0.69 -6.86 -34.41
C ALA A 383 0.19 -6.39 -35.79
N VAL A 384 1.06 -6.35 -36.81
CA VAL A 384 0.66 -6.06 -38.20
C VAL A 384 -0.17 -7.20 -38.79
N ALA A 385 0.18 -8.46 -38.52
CA ALA A 385 -0.61 -9.61 -38.93
C ALA A 385 -1.97 -9.63 -38.24
N GLU A 386 -2.02 -9.38 -36.92
CA GLU A 386 -3.24 -9.23 -36.14
C GLU A 386 -4.11 -8.10 -36.70
N GLN A 387 -3.54 -6.91 -36.95
CA GLN A 387 -4.28 -5.80 -37.55
C GLN A 387 -4.78 -6.13 -38.95
N ALA A 388 -4.01 -6.85 -39.77
CA ALA A 388 -4.44 -7.28 -41.09
C ALA A 388 -5.57 -8.30 -41.04
N GLU A 389 -5.57 -9.20 -40.06
CA GLU A 389 -6.68 -10.13 -39.79
C GLU A 389 -7.92 -9.39 -39.31
N ILE A 390 -7.76 -8.43 -38.39
CA ILE A 390 -8.82 -7.55 -37.90
C ILE A 390 -9.42 -6.74 -39.05
N ASP A 391 -8.60 -6.12 -39.90
CA ASP A 391 -9.03 -5.33 -41.05
C ASP A 391 -9.69 -6.22 -42.12
N ALA A 392 -9.17 -7.43 -42.36
CA ALA A 392 -9.81 -8.41 -43.24
C ALA A 392 -11.16 -8.90 -42.71
N ALA A 393 -11.35 -8.89 -41.39
CA ALA A 393 -12.63 -9.15 -40.71
C ALA A 393 -13.56 -7.91 -40.66
N GLY A 394 -13.14 -6.76 -41.21
CA GLY A 394 -13.93 -5.52 -41.27
C GLY A 394 -13.50 -4.41 -40.31
N GLY A 395 -12.32 -4.52 -39.70
CA GLY A 395 -11.78 -3.61 -38.69
C GLY A 395 -12.13 -4.03 -37.26
N VAL A 396 -11.62 -3.29 -36.27
CA VAL A 396 -11.98 -3.51 -34.84
C VAL A 396 -13.49 -3.39 -34.74
N GLN A 397 -14.17 -4.51 -34.46
CA GLN A 397 -15.62 -4.50 -34.31
C GLN A 397 -15.95 -3.61 -33.11
N GLN A 398 -16.50 -2.43 -33.39
CA GLN A 398 -17.00 -1.57 -32.33
C GLN A 398 -18.07 -2.35 -31.58
N ALA A 399 -18.05 -2.22 -30.25
CA ALA A 399 -19.08 -2.78 -29.38
C ALA A 399 -20.46 -2.38 -29.92
N ARG A 400 -21.09 -3.31 -30.64
CA ARG A 400 -22.40 -3.12 -31.23
C ARG A 400 -23.43 -3.68 -30.27
N GLU A 401 -24.58 -3.03 -30.26
CA GLU A 401 -25.73 -3.56 -29.53
C GLU A 401 -26.06 -4.94 -30.09
N LEU A 402 -26.03 -5.95 -29.22
CA LEU A 402 -26.33 -7.31 -29.59
C LEU A 402 -27.83 -7.41 -29.84
N SER A 403 -28.21 -8.01 -30.96
CA SER A 403 -29.61 -8.32 -31.23
C SER A 403 -30.15 -9.31 -30.17
N GLU A 404 -31.46 -9.32 -29.94
CA GLU A 404 -32.08 -10.23 -28.98
C GLU A 404 -31.78 -11.71 -29.28
N GLU A 405 -31.61 -12.07 -30.56
CA GLU A 405 -31.24 -13.42 -31.00
C GLU A 405 -29.79 -13.78 -30.64
N GLU A 406 -28.83 -12.87 -30.81
CA GLU A 406 -27.42 -13.10 -30.46
C GLU A 406 -27.20 -13.15 -28.95
N GLN A 407 -27.91 -12.30 -28.19
CA GLN A 407 -27.91 -12.37 -26.73
C GLN A 407 -28.46 -13.72 -26.26
N ALA A 408 -29.47 -14.27 -26.95
CA ALA A 408 -30.00 -15.59 -26.65
C ALA A 408 -28.99 -16.70 -26.96
N GLU A 409 -28.28 -16.64 -28.10
CA GLU A 409 -27.25 -17.62 -28.45
C GLU A 409 -26.08 -17.64 -27.45
N ILE A 410 -25.52 -16.47 -27.12
CA ILE A 410 -24.43 -16.36 -26.12
C ILE A 410 -24.91 -16.86 -24.75
N ARG A 411 -26.17 -16.58 -24.39
CA ARG A 411 -26.77 -17.09 -23.15
C ARG A 411 -26.87 -18.62 -23.16
N VAL A 412 -27.24 -19.23 -24.28
CA VAL A 412 -27.27 -20.71 -24.41
C VAL A 412 -25.86 -21.30 -24.30
N GLU A 413 -24.85 -20.67 -24.91
CA GLU A 413 -23.46 -21.11 -24.81
C GLU A 413 -22.92 -21.01 -23.36
N ARG A 414 -23.14 -19.88 -22.69
CA ARG A 414 -22.77 -19.71 -21.27
C ARG A 414 -23.51 -20.69 -20.37
N LEU A 415 -24.76 -21.01 -20.68
CA LEU A 415 -25.54 -21.99 -19.93
C LEU A 415 -25.00 -23.42 -20.11
N ALA A 416 -24.49 -23.77 -21.30
CA ALA A 416 -23.87 -25.07 -21.56
C ALA A 416 -22.51 -25.23 -20.86
N ASN A 417 -21.77 -24.14 -20.70
CA ASN A 417 -20.44 -24.11 -20.07
C ASN A 417 -20.46 -23.78 -18.57
N ALA A 418 -21.63 -23.53 -17.99
CA ALA A 418 -21.75 -23.14 -16.60
C ALA A 418 -21.30 -24.27 -15.66
N ALA A 419 -20.52 -23.91 -14.65
CA ALA A 419 -20.05 -24.88 -13.67
C ALA A 419 -21.18 -25.34 -12.73
N PRO A 420 -21.10 -26.57 -12.19
CA PRO A 420 -22.09 -27.08 -11.25
C PRO A 420 -22.20 -26.26 -9.96
N ILE A 421 -21.09 -25.71 -9.46
CA ILE A 421 -21.05 -24.96 -8.20
C ILE A 421 -20.61 -23.52 -8.46
N GLY A 422 -21.38 -22.56 -7.95
CA GLY A 422 -21.08 -21.14 -8.04
C GLY A 422 -19.90 -20.74 -7.12
N PRO A 423 -19.04 -19.79 -7.54
CA PRO A 423 -17.85 -19.41 -6.78
C PRO A 423 -18.22 -18.79 -5.43
N GLY A 424 -19.30 -17.99 -5.36
CA GLY A 424 -19.74 -17.37 -4.11
C GLY A 424 -20.16 -18.40 -3.04
N ILE A 425 -20.87 -19.45 -3.44
CA ILE A 425 -21.33 -20.52 -2.54
C ILE A 425 -20.15 -21.39 -2.11
N ALA A 426 -19.26 -21.74 -3.04
CA ALA A 426 -18.03 -22.48 -2.75
C ALA A 426 -17.13 -21.75 -1.75
N ILE A 427 -16.90 -20.44 -1.95
CA ILE A 427 -16.10 -19.60 -1.05
C ILE A 427 -16.79 -19.48 0.32
N THR A 428 -18.10 -19.29 0.35
CA THR A 428 -18.86 -19.27 1.62
C THR A 428 -18.73 -20.59 2.38
N ALA A 429 -18.85 -21.72 1.69
CA ALA A 429 -18.67 -23.05 2.28
C ALA A 429 -17.24 -23.25 2.82
N LEU A 430 -16.23 -22.80 2.06
CA LEU A 430 -14.83 -22.85 2.46
C LEU A 430 -14.60 -22.06 3.76
N VAL A 431 -15.04 -20.80 3.82
CA VAL A 431 -14.83 -19.92 4.99
C VAL A 431 -15.54 -20.47 6.22
N LEU A 432 -16.82 -20.85 6.11
CA LEU A 432 -17.56 -21.43 7.23
C LEU A 432 -16.97 -22.79 7.65
N GLY A 433 -16.50 -23.60 6.69
CA GLY A 433 -15.84 -24.87 6.94
C GLY A 433 -14.56 -24.71 7.77
N ILE A 434 -13.71 -23.74 7.41
CA ILE A 434 -12.49 -23.40 8.17
C ILE A 434 -12.86 -23.00 9.61
N VAL A 435 -13.89 -22.18 9.80
CA VAL A 435 -14.37 -21.78 11.14
C VAL A 435 -14.77 -22.98 11.98
N LEU A 436 -15.51 -23.94 11.42
CA LEU A 436 -15.94 -25.16 12.13
C LEU A 436 -14.75 -26.06 12.47
N ILE A 437 -13.80 -26.22 11.54
CA ILE A 437 -12.58 -27.03 11.73
C ILE A 437 -11.70 -26.43 12.84
N LEU A 438 -11.43 -25.12 12.80
CA LEU A 438 -10.63 -24.43 13.80
C LEU A 438 -11.29 -24.49 15.19
N ALA A 439 -12.62 -24.33 15.27
CA ALA A 439 -13.35 -24.43 16.53
C ALA A 439 -13.26 -25.84 17.16
N ARG A 440 -13.18 -26.89 16.33
CA ARG A 440 -12.96 -28.27 16.80
C ARG A 440 -11.54 -28.46 17.33
N GLY A 441 -10.55 -27.81 16.73
CA GLY A 441 -9.14 -27.89 17.13
C GLY A 441 -8.83 -27.21 18.46
N ILE A 442 -9.56 -26.15 18.83
CA ILE A 442 -9.31 -25.40 20.07
C ILE A 442 -9.86 -26.10 21.32
N MET A 443 -11.05 -26.68 21.21
CA MET A 443 -11.71 -27.37 22.32
C MET A 443 -12.06 -28.78 21.89
N PRO A 444 -11.06 -29.68 21.79
CA PRO A 444 -11.33 -31.00 21.30
C PRO A 444 -12.17 -31.87 22.24
N SER A 445 -12.25 -31.54 23.52
CA SER A 445 -13.10 -32.25 24.50
C SER A 445 -14.59 -31.91 24.38
N ALA A 446 -14.93 -30.74 23.81
CA ALA A 446 -16.30 -30.24 23.76
C ALA A 446 -17.16 -31.01 22.74
N GLU A 447 -18.45 -31.19 23.07
CA GLU A 447 -19.40 -31.98 22.29
C GLU A 447 -19.33 -31.68 20.78
N PRO A 448 -19.00 -32.63 19.89
CA PRO A 448 -18.74 -32.33 18.48
C PRO A 448 -20.02 -32.14 17.65
N MET A 449 -21.18 -32.55 18.16
CA MET A 449 -22.45 -32.59 17.41
C MET A 449 -22.79 -31.29 16.69
N PRO A 450 -22.72 -30.09 17.33
CA PRO A 450 -23.04 -28.85 16.63
C PRO A 450 -22.13 -28.56 15.44
N LEU A 451 -20.84 -28.93 15.52
CA LEU A 451 -19.88 -28.70 14.44
C LEU A 451 -20.04 -29.71 13.30
N ILE A 452 -20.35 -30.96 13.62
CA ILE A 452 -20.64 -32.01 12.62
C ILE A 452 -21.92 -31.68 11.85
N VAL A 453 -22.98 -31.24 12.55
CA VAL A 453 -24.23 -30.78 11.93
C VAL A 453 -23.95 -29.59 11.00
N GLY A 454 -23.09 -28.66 11.41
CA GLY A 454 -22.63 -27.57 10.55
C GLY A 454 -21.90 -28.05 9.29
N GLY A 455 -20.95 -28.97 9.44
CA GLY A 455 -20.21 -29.54 8.30
C GLY A 455 -21.12 -30.30 7.32
N ALA A 456 -22.09 -31.05 7.85
CA ALA A 456 -23.13 -31.69 7.04
C ALA A 456 -24.00 -30.66 6.31
N ALA A 457 -24.36 -29.56 6.97
CA ALA A 457 -25.12 -28.48 6.33
C ALA A 457 -24.35 -27.80 5.20
N LEU A 458 -23.03 -27.61 5.33
CA LEU A 458 -22.18 -27.10 4.24
C LEU A 458 -22.09 -28.07 3.06
N ALA A 459 -21.98 -29.37 3.33
CA ALA A 459 -22.03 -30.39 2.28
C ALA A 459 -23.38 -30.40 1.56
N VAL A 460 -24.49 -30.29 2.30
CA VAL A 460 -25.84 -30.14 1.74
C VAL A 460 -25.96 -28.85 0.94
N MET A 461 -25.36 -27.75 1.39
CA MET A 461 -25.35 -26.47 0.68
C MET A 461 -24.69 -26.61 -0.71
N LEU A 462 -23.50 -27.24 -0.77
CA LEU A 462 -22.79 -27.50 -2.03
C LEU A 462 -23.53 -28.50 -2.93
N LEU A 463 -24.18 -29.52 -2.34
CA LEU A 463 -25.00 -30.47 -3.07
C LEU A 463 -26.26 -29.81 -3.66
N PHE A 464 -26.88 -28.90 -2.91
CA PHE A 464 -28.07 -28.18 -3.37
C PHE A 464 -27.73 -27.21 -4.49
N ASP A 465 -26.57 -26.57 -4.40
CA ASP A 465 -26.05 -25.76 -5.50
C ASP A 465 -25.87 -26.61 -6.76
N ALA A 466 -25.12 -27.71 -6.66
CA ALA A 466 -24.86 -28.60 -7.78
C ALA A 466 -26.11 -29.27 -8.40
N ALA A 467 -27.17 -29.48 -7.61
CA ALA A 467 -28.33 -30.27 -8.04
C ALA A 467 -29.58 -29.44 -8.37
N PHE A 468 -29.76 -28.28 -7.74
CA PHE A 468 -31.01 -27.50 -7.82
C PHE A 468 -30.81 -26.05 -8.25
N ILE A 469 -29.58 -25.53 -8.21
CA ILE A 469 -29.28 -24.19 -8.68
C ILE A 469 -28.72 -24.31 -10.09
N SER A 470 -29.50 -23.77 -11.03
CA SER A 470 -29.09 -23.62 -12.42
C SER A 470 -28.74 -22.15 -12.65
N PRO A 471 -27.98 -21.83 -13.72
CA PRO A 471 -27.71 -20.44 -14.08
C PRO A 471 -28.98 -19.60 -14.35
N THR A 472 -30.11 -20.24 -14.67
CA THR A 472 -31.42 -19.58 -14.84
C THR A 472 -32.20 -19.36 -13.55
N THR A 473 -31.73 -19.90 -12.42
CA THR A 473 -32.42 -19.77 -11.14
C THR A 473 -32.29 -18.33 -10.63
N THR A 474 -33.40 -17.66 -10.32
CA THR A 474 -33.36 -16.30 -9.79
C THR A 474 -32.63 -16.25 -8.44
N PRO A 475 -31.93 -15.14 -8.11
CA PRO A 475 -31.23 -15.01 -6.84
C PRO A 475 -32.09 -15.29 -5.60
N GLY A 476 -33.37 -14.90 -5.61
CA GLY A 476 -34.31 -15.18 -4.54
C GLY A 476 -34.72 -16.66 -4.48
N THR A 477 -34.91 -17.33 -5.62
CA THR A 477 -35.16 -18.78 -5.64
C THR A 477 -33.94 -19.56 -5.13
N ALA A 478 -32.73 -19.18 -5.55
CA ALA A 478 -31.47 -19.75 -5.05
C ALA A 478 -31.35 -19.52 -3.53
N THR A 479 -31.69 -18.33 -3.05
CA THR A 479 -31.70 -18.00 -1.61
C THR A 479 -32.68 -18.89 -0.86
N VAL A 480 -33.90 -19.12 -1.38
CA VAL A 480 -34.89 -20.00 -0.75
C VAL A 480 -34.42 -21.44 -0.68
N ILE A 481 -33.75 -21.95 -1.73
CA ILE A 481 -33.18 -23.30 -1.74
C ILE A 481 -32.09 -23.44 -0.67
N LEU A 482 -31.23 -22.42 -0.53
CA LEU A 482 -30.07 -22.46 0.37
C LEU A 482 -30.35 -21.99 1.80
N ILE A 483 -31.50 -21.35 2.07
CA ILE A 483 -31.74 -20.71 3.37
C ILE A 483 -31.67 -21.70 4.53
N LEU A 484 -32.21 -22.92 4.35
CA LEU A 484 -32.24 -23.93 5.40
C LEU A 484 -30.85 -24.48 5.73
N PRO A 485 -30.05 -24.98 4.76
CA PRO A 485 -28.67 -25.38 5.06
C PRO A 485 -27.82 -24.20 5.56
N LEU A 486 -28.02 -22.98 5.04
CA LEU A 486 -27.31 -21.79 5.50
C LEU A 486 -27.66 -21.45 6.97
N LEU A 487 -28.93 -21.48 7.37
CA LEU A 487 -29.34 -21.22 8.76
C LEU A 487 -28.77 -22.25 9.73
N VAL A 488 -28.72 -23.52 9.34
CA VAL A 488 -28.09 -24.59 10.14
C VAL A 488 -26.58 -24.37 10.25
N ALA A 489 -25.93 -24.02 9.14
CA ALA A 489 -24.50 -23.68 9.13
C ALA A 489 -24.20 -22.46 10.03
N LEU A 490 -25.03 -21.41 9.98
CA LEU A 490 -24.90 -20.22 10.84
C LEU A 490 -25.15 -20.55 12.32
N TRP A 491 -26.11 -21.43 12.63
CA TRP A 491 -26.33 -21.92 14.00
C TRP A 491 -25.11 -22.70 14.53
N ALA A 492 -24.49 -23.54 13.70
CA ALA A 492 -23.25 -24.24 14.04
C ALA A 492 -22.09 -23.25 14.21
N CYS A 493 -21.98 -22.25 13.32
CA CYS A 493 -20.97 -21.21 13.42
C CYS A 493 -21.12 -20.35 14.68
N ARG A 494 -22.34 -20.14 15.19
CA ARG A 494 -22.53 -19.50 16.51
C ARG A 494 -21.88 -20.31 17.64
N HIS A 495 -21.98 -21.63 17.61
CA HIS A 495 -21.31 -22.51 18.58
C HIS A 495 -19.80 -22.50 18.38
N ALA A 496 -19.35 -22.53 17.13
CA ALA A 496 -17.93 -22.42 16.78
C ALA A 496 -17.33 -21.10 17.29
N ALA A 497 -17.96 -19.97 16.98
CA ALA A 497 -17.55 -18.64 17.43
C ALA A 497 -17.45 -18.54 18.96
N ARG A 498 -18.36 -19.18 19.70
CA ARG A 498 -18.28 -19.24 21.17
C ARG A 498 -17.04 -20.00 21.65
N ARG A 499 -16.65 -21.09 20.98
CA ARG A 499 -15.40 -21.85 21.30
C ARG A 499 -14.17 -21.05 20.92
N LEU A 500 -14.15 -20.48 19.71
CA LEU A 500 -13.06 -19.63 19.23
C LEU A 500 -12.83 -18.43 20.17
N GLY A 501 -13.90 -17.79 20.64
CA GLY A 501 -13.83 -16.65 21.55
C GLY A 501 -13.34 -16.95 22.98
N GLN A 502 -13.24 -18.23 23.38
CA GLN A 502 -12.62 -18.63 24.65
C GLN A 502 -11.09 -18.69 24.54
N ASN A 503 -10.55 -18.79 23.33
CA ASN A 503 -9.12 -18.79 23.11
C ASN A 503 -8.60 -17.35 23.06
N ASP A 504 -7.69 -17.00 23.97
CA ASP A 504 -7.10 -15.66 24.04
C ASP A 504 -6.42 -15.24 22.72
N LEU A 505 -5.72 -16.16 22.04
CA LEU A 505 -5.05 -15.88 20.78
C LEU A 505 -6.04 -15.44 19.71
N ILE A 506 -7.11 -16.20 19.52
CA ILE A 506 -8.09 -15.89 18.49
C ILE A 506 -8.88 -14.64 18.88
N ARG A 507 -9.30 -14.52 20.13
CA ARG A 507 -10.06 -13.37 20.61
C ARG A 507 -9.31 -12.04 20.41
N VAL A 508 -7.99 -12.04 20.57
CA VAL A 508 -7.18 -10.81 20.53
C VAL A 508 -6.61 -10.54 19.13
N VAL A 509 -6.14 -11.56 18.41
CA VAL A 509 -5.41 -11.40 17.14
C VAL A 509 -6.35 -11.38 15.94
N PHE A 510 -7.40 -12.19 15.97
CA PHE A 510 -8.25 -12.40 14.82
C PHE A 510 -9.03 -11.14 14.41
N PRO A 511 -9.60 -10.33 15.31
CA PRO A 511 -10.37 -9.17 14.88
C PRO A 511 -9.55 -8.10 14.13
N PRO A 512 -8.35 -7.66 14.61
CA PRO A 512 -7.50 -6.77 13.82
C PRO A 512 -7.03 -7.40 12.50
N LEU A 513 -6.73 -8.70 12.48
CA LEU A 513 -6.34 -9.41 11.27
C LEU A 513 -7.46 -9.41 10.23
N VAL A 514 -8.70 -9.73 10.64
CA VAL A 514 -9.88 -9.70 9.76
C VAL A 514 -10.10 -8.29 9.22
N LEU A 515 -9.90 -7.26 10.04
CA LEU A 515 -10.01 -5.88 9.59
C LEU A 515 -8.96 -5.54 8.53
N ILE A 516 -7.69 -5.90 8.76
CA ILE A 516 -6.60 -5.69 7.80
C ILE A 516 -6.87 -6.46 6.50
N VAL A 517 -7.31 -7.72 6.59
CA VAL A 517 -7.65 -8.55 5.43
C VAL A 517 -8.87 -8.03 4.70
N ALA A 518 -9.88 -7.49 5.39
CA ALA A 518 -11.04 -6.88 4.75
C ALA A 518 -10.66 -5.61 3.98
N VAL A 519 -9.85 -4.75 4.59
CA VAL A 519 -9.33 -3.53 3.98
C VAL A 519 -8.45 -3.88 2.77
N LEU A 520 -7.40 -4.68 2.98
CA LEU A 520 -6.49 -5.07 1.90
C LEU A 520 -7.23 -5.87 0.85
N GLY A 521 -8.05 -6.85 1.20
CA GLY A 521 -8.84 -7.63 0.24
C GLY A 521 -9.73 -6.76 -0.64
N SER A 522 -10.34 -5.70 -0.10
CA SER A 522 -11.15 -4.77 -0.89
C SER A 522 -10.32 -3.93 -1.87
N ILE A 523 -9.06 -3.63 -1.54
CA ILE A 523 -8.12 -2.90 -2.41
C ILE A 523 -7.49 -3.84 -3.44
N LEU A 524 -6.92 -4.96 -2.98
CA LEU A 524 -6.21 -5.93 -3.80
C LEU A 524 -7.14 -6.65 -4.78
N GLY A 525 -8.42 -6.85 -4.40
CA GLY A 525 -9.43 -7.46 -5.26
C GLY A 525 -10.16 -6.46 -6.17
N GLY A 526 -9.71 -5.20 -6.25
CA GLY A 526 -10.31 -4.19 -7.12
C GLY A 526 -11.75 -3.78 -6.76
N ILE A 527 -12.25 -4.19 -5.59
CA ILE A 527 -13.65 -3.95 -5.17
C ILE A 527 -13.86 -2.47 -4.84
N THR A 528 -12.90 -1.85 -4.12
CA THR A 528 -12.97 -0.42 -3.79
C THR A 528 -11.60 0.26 -3.85
N ASN A 529 -11.61 1.56 -4.12
CA ASN A 529 -10.42 2.40 -4.05
C ASN A 529 -9.87 2.46 -2.60
N PRO A 530 -8.60 2.87 -2.40
CA PRO A 530 -7.99 2.95 -1.07
C PRO A 530 -8.79 3.78 -0.06
N THR A 531 -9.50 4.81 -0.49
CA THR A 531 -10.23 5.73 0.41
C THR A 531 -11.47 5.09 1.04
N PRO A 532 -12.43 4.51 0.28
CA PRO A 532 -13.49 3.69 0.87
C PRO A 532 -12.98 2.53 1.72
N ALA A 533 -11.92 1.84 1.27
CA ALA A 533 -11.32 0.75 2.03
C ALA A 533 -10.74 1.23 3.38
N ALA A 534 -10.06 2.38 3.39
CA ALA A 534 -9.55 2.98 4.62
C ALA A 534 -10.69 3.42 5.56
N ALA A 535 -11.80 3.92 5.02
CA ALA A 535 -12.99 4.26 5.81
C ALA A 535 -13.63 3.03 6.46
N LEU A 536 -13.72 1.90 5.74
CA LEU A 536 -14.11 0.60 6.30
C LEU A 536 -13.17 0.19 7.45
N GLY A 537 -11.86 0.36 7.25
CA GLY A 537 -10.83 0.13 8.27
C GLY A 537 -11.04 0.98 9.53
N ALA A 538 -11.18 2.29 9.37
CA ALA A 538 -11.39 3.23 10.47
C ALA A 538 -12.71 2.93 11.22
N GLY A 539 -13.80 2.70 10.49
CA GLY A 539 -15.09 2.31 11.08
C GLY A 539 -15.00 1.00 11.86
N GLY A 540 -14.36 -0.02 11.28
CA GLY A 540 -14.14 -1.30 11.94
C GLY A 540 -13.24 -1.19 13.18
N ALA A 541 -12.20 -0.35 13.18
CA ALA A 541 -11.37 -0.09 14.35
C ALA A 541 -12.14 0.63 15.46
N ILE A 542 -12.99 1.60 15.12
CA ILE A 542 -13.90 2.26 16.07
C ILE A 542 -14.86 1.26 16.71
N MET A 543 -15.47 0.39 15.89
CA MET A 543 -16.36 -0.66 16.38
C MET A 543 -15.62 -1.67 17.27
N LEU A 544 -14.43 -2.11 16.87
CA LEU A 544 -13.61 -3.03 17.67
C LEU A 544 -13.17 -2.42 19.01
N ALA A 545 -12.75 -1.15 18.99
CA ALA A 545 -12.42 -0.40 20.20
C ALA A 545 -13.63 -0.27 21.13
N ALA A 546 -14.82 0.03 20.60
CA ALA A 546 -16.05 0.11 21.37
C ALA A 546 -16.47 -1.24 21.95
N TYR A 547 -16.33 -2.33 21.18
CA TYR A 547 -16.56 -3.70 21.64
C TYR A 547 -15.70 -4.01 22.87
N ARG A 548 -14.39 -3.74 22.77
CA ARG A 548 -13.42 -3.95 23.87
C ARG A 548 -13.80 -3.12 25.09
N LYS A 549 -14.08 -1.82 24.89
CA LYS A 549 -14.44 -0.89 25.96
C LYS A 549 -15.71 -1.32 26.71
N LEU A 550 -16.75 -1.75 25.99
CA LEU A 550 -17.99 -2.26 26.61
C LEU A 550 -17.72 -3.53 27.41
N SER A 551 -16.88 -4.43 26.88
CA SER A 551 -16.50 -5.67 27.57
C SER A 551 -15.73 -5.39 28.86
N GLU A 552 -14.83 -4.40 28.88
CA GLU A 552 -14.10 -3.97 30.09
C GLU A 552 -15.05 -3.39 31.16
N GLU A 553 -16.11 -2.68 30.73
CA GLU A 553 -17.11 -2.09 31.61
C GLU A 553 -18.20 -3.09 32.07
N GLY A 554 -18.12 -4.36 31.64
CA GLY A 554 -19.14 -5.37 31.92
C GLY A 554 -20.48 -5.10 31.24
N ARG A 555 -20.51 -4.23 30.22
CA ARG A 555 -21.71 -3.88 29.45
C ARG A 555 -21.83 -4.79 28.23
N SER A 556 -23.06 -5.04 27.78
CA SER A 556 -23.28 -5.92 26.61
C SER A 556 -22.79 -5.26 25.31
N PRO A 557 -21.87 -5.87 24.55
CA PRO A 557 -21.42 -5.33 23.26
C PRO A 557 -22.35 -5.73 22.09
N ALA A 558 -23.59 -6.14 22.38
CA ALA A 558 -24.51 -6.71 21.39
C ALA A 558 -24.78 -5.76 20.21
N ILE A 559 -24.95 -4.45 20.46
CA ILE A 559 -25.21 -3.46 19.41
C ILE A 559 -24.06 -3.41 18.39
N ILE A 560 -22.81 -3.54 18.86
CA ILE A 560 -21.62 -3.55 17.99
C ILE A 560 -21.56 -4.83 17.17
N LEU A 561 -21.84 -5.99 17.79
CA LEU A 561 -21.85 -7.28 17.11
C LEU A 561 -22.95 -7.34 16.04
N TRP A 562 -24.17 -6.91 16.35
CA TRP A 562 -25.27 -6.82 15.39
C TRP A 562 -24.96 -5.80 14.28
N GLY A 563 -24.26 -4.70 14.60
CA GLY A 563 -23.87 -3.71 13.60
C GLY A 563 -22.86 -4.26 12.60
N THR A 564 -21.90 -5.03 13.12
CA THR A 564 -20.90 -5.73 12.28
C THR A 564 -21.60 -6.77 11.40
N LEU A 565 -22.54 -7.52 11.97
CA LEU A 565 -23.36 -8.47 11.20
C LEU A 565 -24.20 -7.77 10.13
N ALA A 566 -24.77 -6.60 10.43
CA ALA A 566 -25.53 -5.82 9.46
C ALA A 566 -24.67 -5.32 8.30
N MET A 567 -23.41 -4.92 8.54
CA MET A 567 -22.48 -4.59 7.46
C MET A 567 -22.18 -5.80 6.57
N VAL A 568 -21.93 -6.97 7.15
CA VAL A 568 -21.70 -8.21 6.40
C VAL A 568 -22.95 -8.59 5.60
N LEU A 569 -24.13 -8.51 6.21
CA LEU A 569 -25.40 -8.79 5.55
C LEU A 569 -25.64 -7.86 4.36
N MET A 570 -25.40 -6.56 4.54
CA MET A 570 -25.52 -5.57 3.47
C MET A 570 -24.57 -5.89 2.30
N LEU A 571 -23.32 -6.27 2.57
CA LEU A 571 -22.35 -6.63 1.54
C LEU A 571 -22.77 -7.92 0.80
N VAL A 572 -23.21 -8.94 1.53
CA VAL A 572 -23.68 -10.20 0.93
C VAL A 572 -24.90 -9.94 0.05
N VAL A 573 -25.88 -9.16 0.52
CA VAL A 573 -27.06 -8.83 -0.27
C VAL A 573 -26.68 -8.01 -1.51
N GLY A 574 -25.81 -7.00 -1.36
CA GLY A 574 -25.40 -6.14 -2.46
C GLY A 574 -24.57 -6.85 -3.55
N ILE A 575 -23.89 -7.97 -3.22
CA ILE A 575 -23.17 -8.77 -4.20
C ILE A 575 -24.10 -9.75 -4.95
N ASN A 576 -25.18 -10.21 -4.32
CA ASN A 576 -26.02 -11.29 -4.87
C ASN A 576 -27.30 -10.79 -5.56
N PHE A 577 -27.75 -9.57 -5.30
CA PHE A 577 -29.01 -9.01 -5.82
C PHE A 577 -28.78 -7.70 -6.58
N ASP A 578 -29.64 -7.38 -7.55
CA ASP A 578 -29.55 -6.11 -8.26
C ASP A 578 -30.16 -5.00 -7.38
N MET A 579 -29.35 -3.98 -7.08
CA MET A 579 -29.72 -2.88 -6.20
C MET A 579 -30.36 -1.70 -6.96
N ARG A 580 -30.50 -1.80 -8.29
CA ARG A 580 -30.98 -0.74 -9.18
C ARG A 580 -32.51 -0.74 -9.27
N ILE A 581 -33.18 -0.05 -8.35
CA ILE A 581 -34.66 0.02 -8.32
C ILE A 581 -35.25 1.01 -9.37
N GLY A 582 -34.41 1.77 -10.07
CA GLY A 582 -34.88 2.78 -11.03
C GLY A 582 -35.32 2.24 -12.40
N GLN A 583 -35.34 0.93 -12.60
CA GLN A 583 -35.66 0.29 -13.89
C GLN A 583 -37.17 0.07 -14.04
N GLU A 584 -37.66 -0.08 -15.29
CA GLU A 584 -39.09 -0.28 -15.57
C GLU A 584 -39.61 -1.64 -15.04
N ASP A 585 -38.77 -2.68 -15.09
CA ASP A 585 -39.06 -4.02 -14.58
C ASP A 585 -38.11 -4.38 -13.43
N VAL A 586 -38.55 -4.24 -12.18
CA VAL A 586 -37.78 -4.65 -10.99
C VAL A 586 -38.41 -5.91 -10.40
N LEU A 587 -37.61 -6.97 -10.23
CA LEU A 587 -38.07 -8.20 -9.60
C LEU A 587 -38.46 -7.94 -8.13
N PHE A 588 -39.50 -8.62 -7.65
CA PHE A 588 -39.94 -8.50 -6.25
C PHE A 588 -38.83 -8.89 -5.25
N GLU A 589 -37.98 -9.84 -5.63
CA GLU A 589 -36.82 -10.30 -4.86
C GLU A 589 -35.80 -9.17 -4.65
N ASP A 590 -35.51 -8.39 -5.69
CA ASP A 590 -34.57 -7.26 -5.65
C ASP A 590 -35.10 -6.11 -4.78
N ILE A 591 -36.42 -5.89 -4.78
CA ILE A 591 -37.06 -4.91 -3.87
C ILE A 591 -36.87 -5.34 -2.41
N ILE A 592 -37.09 -6.62 -2.08
CA ILE A 592 -36.85 -7.13 -0.73
C ILE A 592 -35.38 -7.02 -0.36
N ALA A 593 -34.49 -7.43 -1.26
CA ALA A 593 -33.04 -7.37 -1.07
C ALA A 593 -32.59 -5.93 -0.77
N TYR A 594 -33.04 -4.97 -1.56
CA TYR A 594 -32.77 -3.56 -1.31
C TYR A 594 -33.29 -3.10 0.05
N LEU A 595 -34.53 -3.45 0.43
CA LEU A 595 -35.08 -3.07 1.73
C LEU A 595 -34.26 -3.66 2.89
N VAL A 596 -33.83 -4.92 2.77
CA VAL A 596 -32.96 -5.58 3.77
C VAL A 596 -31.60 -4.91 3.84
N ALA A 597 -30.99 -4.60 2.70
CA ALA A 597 -29.71 -3.92 2.62
C ALA A 597 -29.80 -2.49 3.18
N PHE A 598 -30.86 -1.75 2.86
CA PHE A 598 -31.10 -0.41 3.37
C PHE A 598 -31.36 -0.39 4.88
N ALA A 599 -32.16 -1.33 5.40
CA ALA A 599 -32.35 -1.49 6.84
C ALA A 599 -31.02 -1.86 7.55
N SER A 600 -30.23 -2.74 6.94
CA SER A 600 -28.91 -3.13 7.44
C SER A 600 -27.93 -1.95 7.44
N PHE A 601 -27.95 -1.12 6.40
CA PHE A 601 -27.19 0.12 6.29
C PHE A 601 -27.53 1.09 7.43
N LEU A 602 -28.83 1.36 7.64
CA LEU A 602 -29.28 2.24 8.73
C LEU A 602 -28.86 1.72 10.11
N PHE A 603 -28.96 0.40 10.32
CA PHE A 603 -28.55 -0.21 11.58
C PHE A 603 -27.03 -0.18 11.77
N ALA A 604 -26.25 -0.43 10.71
CA ALA A 604 -24.79 -0.30 10.74
C ALA A 604 -24.36 1.15 11.07
N MET A 605 -25.00 2.14 10.46
CA MET A 605 -24.76 3.56 10.74
C MET A 605 -25.10 3.91 12.19
N PHE A 606 -26.25 3.45 12.69
CA PHE A 606 -26.63 3.61 14.09
C PHE A 606 -25.60 2.98 15.06
N SER A 607 -25.14 1.76 14.74
CA SER A 607 -24.13 1.05 15.54
C SER A 607 -22.78 1.77 15.55
N LEU A 608 -22.36 2.34 14.41
CA LEU A 608 -21.14 3.13 14.31
C LEU A 608 -21.24 4.44 15.13
N LEU A 609 -22.37 5.15 15.06
CA LEU A 609 -22.62 6.34 15.89
C LEU A 609 -22.65 5.98 17.38
N TYR A 610 -23.25 4.84 17.74
CA TYR A 610 -23.21 4.31 19.09
C TYR A 610 -21.79 3.97 19.54
N ALA A 611 -20.96 3.38 18.67
CA ALA A 611 -19.55 3.11 18.95
C ALA A 611 -18.77 4.40 19.22
N CYS A 612 -18.97 5.43 18.38
CA CYS A 612 -18.40 6.76 18.60
C CYS A 612 -18.83 7.35 19.96
N TRP A 613 -20.12 7.24 20.31
CA TRP A 613 -20.62 7.70 21.60
C TRP A 613 -19.97 6.95 22.77
N VAL A 614 -19.85 5.62 22.70
CA VAL A 614 -19.19 4.79 23.72
C VAL A 614 -17.74 5.21 23.90
N LEU A 615 -16.99 5.39 22.81
CA LEU A 615 -15.58 5.81 22.88
C LEU A 615 -15.40 7.24 23.35
N PHE A 616 -16.34 8.14 23.01
CA PHE A 616 -16.36 9.50 23.50
C PHE A 616 -16.63 9.54 25.01
N ALA A 617 -17.66 8.84 25.49
CA ALA A 617 -17.96 8.68 26.90
C ALA A 617 -16.80 8.02 27.67
N GLY A 618 -16.13 7.06 27.04
CA GLY A 618 -14.95 6.37 27.55
C GLY A 618 -13.64 7.20 27.50
N ARG A 619 -13.68 8.45 27.01
CA ARG A 619 -12.51 9.34 26.82
C ARG A 619 -11.40 8.78 25.91
N ILE A 620 -11.72 7.81 25.07
CA ILE A 620 -10.79 7.23 24.09
C ILE A 620 -10.87 8.02 22.77
N LEU A 621 -12.05 8.46 22.35
CA LEU A 621 -12.21 9.15 21.06
C LEU A 621 -11.52 10.52 21.01
N THR A 622 -11.51 11.27 22.12
CA THR A 622 -10.88 12.61 22.18
C THR A 622 -9.37 12.59 21.86
N PRO A 623 -8.53 11.74 22.50
CA PRO A 623 -7.12 11.65 22.12
C PRO A 623 -6.96 11.06 20.71
N VAL A 624 -7.80 10.12 20.29
CA VAL A 624 -7.76 9.57 18.93
C VAL A 624 -7.94 10.66 17.87
N VAL A 625 -8.99 11.48 17.98
CA VAL A 625 -9.26 12.58 17.05
C VAL A 625 -8.14 13.63 17.09
N ARG A 626 -7.64 13.97 18.29
CA ARG A 626 -6.56 14.96 18.44
C ARG A 626 -5.25 14.51 17.78
N GLU A 627 -4.82 13.28 18.03
CA GLU A 627 -3.58 12.76 17.44
C GLU A 627 -3.75 12.56 15.92
N THR A 628 -4.92 12.09 15.47
CA THR A 628 -5.24 11.98 14.03
C THR A 628 -5.17 13.35 13.35
N ALA A 629 -5.79 14.37 13.94
CA ALA A 629 -5.76 15.73 13.42
C ALA A 629 -4.34 16.32 13.41
N LYS A 630 -3.53 16.04 14.44
CA LYS A 630 -2.14 16.49 14.52
C LYS A 630 -1.27 15.88 13.41
N VAL A 631 -1.34 14.55 13.23
CA VAL A 631 -0.57 13.85 12.19
C VAL A 631 -1.02 14.30 10.80
N THR A 632 -2.32 14.38 10.57
CA THR A 632 -2.88 14.83 9.30
C THR A 632 -2.47 16.28 9.00
N SER A 633 -2.62 17.19 9.97
CA SER A 633 -2.21 18.60 9.80
C SER A 633 -0.72 18.73 9.52
N MET A 634 0.13 17.89 10.13
CA MET A 634 1.56 17.84 9.81
C MET A 634 1.81 17.44 8.36
N VAL A 635 1.19 16.36 7.86
CA VAL A 635 1.32 15.91 6.46
C VAL A 635 0.86 17.00 5.49
N PHE A 636 -0.30 17.62 5.71
CA PHE A 636 -0.82 18.69 4.86
C PHE A 636 0.08 19.93 4.86
N THR A 637 0.61 20.31 6.02
CA THR A 637 1.50 21.48 6.11
C THR A 637 2.85 21.19 5.44
N ILE A 638 3.38 19.96 5.55
CA ILE A 638 4.57 19.52 4.81
C ILE A 638 4.30 19.58 3.31
N LEU A 639 3.16 19.07 2.84
CA LEU A 639 2.77 19.15 1.43
C LEU A 639 2.77 20.61 0.94
N ILE A 640 2.12 21.54 1.65
CA ILE A 640 2.09 22.96 1.27
C ILE A 640 3.51 23.55 1.25
N GLY A 641 4.28 23.34 2.32
CA GLY A 641 5.66 23.84 2.42
C GLY A 641 6.55 23.31 1.32
N SER A 642 6.44 22.01 1.00
CA SER A 642 7.21 21.36 -0.06
C SER A 642 6.91 21.96 -1.45
N GLN A 643 5.66 22.38 -1.72
CA GLN A 643 5.34 23.04 -2.99
C GLN A 643 6.03 24.40 -3.11
N LEU A 644 6.10 25.17 -2.01
CA LEU A 644 6.85 26.43 -1.99
C LEU A 644 8.34 26.19 -2.28
N LEU A 645 8.94 25.23 -1.58
CA LEU A 645 10.35 24.90 -1.75
C LEU A 645 10.65 24.38 -3.16
N ASN A 646 9.81 23.48 -3.68
CA ASN A 646 9.96 22.92 -5.01
C ASN A 646 9.89 24.02 -6.09
N LEU A 647 8.96 24.96 -5.97
CA LEU A 647 8.88 26.10 -6.91
C LEU A 647 10.07 27.04 -6.81
N VAL A 648 10.64 27.24 -5.61
CA VAL A 648 11.89 28.00 -5.47
C VAL A 648 13.02 27.29 -6.21
N VAL A 649 13.17 25.98 -6.05
CA VAL A 649 14.19 25.17 -6.77
C VAL A 649 14.00 25.24 -8.28
N ILE A 650 12.77 25.14 -8.77
CA ILE A 650 12.43 25.32 -10.19
C ILE A 650 12.79 26.73 -10.67
N SER A 651 12.55 27.74 -9.83
CA SER A 651 12.61 29.12 -10.29
C SER A 651 13.99 29.58 -10.74
N PHE A 652 15.04 29.03 -10.11
CA PHE A 652 16.44 29.30 -10.44
C PHE A 652 17.08 28.20 -11.29
N GLY A 653 16.31 27.21 -11.77
CA GLY A 653 16.79 26.14 -12.64
C GLY A 653 17.42 24.93 -11.92
N GLY A 654 17.28 24.82 -10.60
CA GLY A 654 17.88 23.74 -9.81
C GLY A 654 17.36 22.35 -10.16
N GLU A 655 16.07 22.20 -10.46
CA GLU A 655 15.48 20.92 -10.89
C GLU A 655 16.09 20.45 -12.22
N HIS A 656 16.08 21.32 -13.23
CA HIS A 656 16.63 21.01 -14.55
C HIS A 656 18.12 20.69 -14.49
N TYR A 657 18.87 21.40 -13.63
CA TYR A 657 20.29 21.12 -13.40
C TYR A 657 20.54 19.71 -12.86
N ILE A 658 19.79 19.30 -11.84
CA ILE A 658 19.89 17.95 -11.26
C ILE A 658 19.47 16.88 -12.28
N GLN A 659 18.36 17.10 -12.98
CA GLN A 659 17.87 16.13 -13.97
C GLN A 659 18.85 15.95 -15.12
N THR A 660 19.43 17.05 -15.60
CA THR A 660 20.41 17.02 -16.70
C THR A 660 21.72 16.37 -16.26
N TYR A 661 22.15 16.58 -15.01
CA TYR A 661 23.28 15.86 -14.42
C TYR A 661 23.00 14.35 -14.37
N LEU A 662 21.83 13.94 -13.89
CA LEU A 662 21.45 12.52 -13.83
C LEU A 662 21.32 11.90 -15.23
N ARG A 663 20.75 12.61 -16.21
CA ARG A 663 20.63 12.16 -17.61
C ARG A 663 21.97 12.09 -18.34
N SER A 664 23.03 12.72 -17.82
CA SER A 664 24.36 12.68 -18.44
C SER A 664 25.03 11.31 -18.34
N PHE A 665 24.57 10.44 -17.43
CA PHE A 665 25.08 9.08 -17.31
C PHE A 665 24.38 8.16 -18.32
N ASP A 666 25.16 7.42 -19.10
CA ASP A 666 24.62 6.50 -20.12
C ASP A 666 23.92 5.25 -19.54
N SER A 667 24.15 4.93 -18.27
CA SER A 667 23.58 3.74 -17.62
C SER A 667 22.48 4.11 -16.64
N GLU A 668 21.25 3.68 -16.94
CA GLU A 668 20.08 3.82 -16.05
C GLU A 668 20.32 3.25 -14.65
N PHE A 669 21.08 2.14 -14.55
CA PHE A 669 21.45 1.53 -13.28
C PHE A 669 22.35 2.45 -12.43
N THR A 670 23.28 3.16 -13.06
CA THR A 670 24.14 4.12 -12.37
C THR A 670 23.32 5.28 -11.83
N VAL A 671 22.41 5.82 -12.64
CA VAL A 671 21.49 6.89 -12.23
C VAL A 671 20.64 6.45 -11.04
N PHE A 672 20.04 5.27 -11.14
CA PHE A 672 19.22 4.71 -10.08
C PHE A 672 20.01 4.50 -8.78
N LEU A 673 21.25 3.98 -8.87
CA LEU A 673 22.12 3.82 -7.69
C LEU A 673 22.50 5.17 -7.05
N ILE A 674 22.80 6.18 -7.86
CA ILE A 674 23.09 7.54 -7.38
C ILE A 674 21.88 8.09 -6.63
N VAL A 675 20.68 7.99 -7.21
CA VAL A 675 19.48 8.49 -6.55
C VAL A 675 19.20 7.71 -5.27
N MET A 676 19.34 6.39 -5.27
CA MET A 676 19.19 5.58 -4.06
C MET A 676 20.17 6.00 -2.97
N LEU A 677 21.43 6.29 -3.31
CA LEU A 677 22.41 6.79 -2.36
C LEU A 677 22.04 8.18 -1.82
N VAL A 678 21.56 9.08 -2.69
CA VAL A 678 21.13 10.43 -2.29
C VAL A 678 19.92 10.35 -1.35
N LEU A 679 18.90 9.57 -1.70
CA LEU A 679 17.72 9.34 -0.86
C LEU A 679 18.10 8.74 0.49
N PHE A 680 19.07 7.81 0.50
CA PHE A 680 19.59 7.19 1.71
C PHE A 680 20.31 8.19 2.61
N ILE A 681 21.20 9.02 2.06
CA ILE A 681 21.92 10.04 2.85
C ILE A 681 20.95 11.11 3.36
N LEU A 682 20.00 11.52 2.53
CA LEU A 682 19.07 12.58 2.89
C LEU A 682 18.09 12.14 3.98
N GLY A 683 17.73 10.86 4.03
CA GLY A 683 16.88 10.29 5.09
C GLY A 683 17.53 10.24 6.47
N PHE A 684 18.80 10.62 6.59
CA PHE A 684 19.41 10.87 7.89
C PHE A 684 18.90 12.17 8.52
N VAL A 685 18.48 13.12 7.68
CA VAL A 685 18.14 14.48 8.10
C VAL A 685 16.65 14.74 7.92
N LEU A 686 16.08 14.23 6.83
CA LEU A 686 14.70 14.42 6.46
C LEU A 686 13.90 13.17 6.81
N ASP A 687 12.66 13.35 7.26
CA ASP A 687 11.72 12.25 7.38
C ASP A 687 11.20 11.87 5.97
N PHE A 688 10.64 10.67 5.83
CA PHE A 688 10.28 10.10 4.54
C PHE A 688 9.24 10.95 3.80
N LEU A 689 8.33 11.63 4.54
CA LEU A 689 7.32 12.51 3.96
C LEU A 689 7.97 13.66 3.18
N GLU A 690 8.99 14.27 3.77
CA GLU A 690 9.74 15.37 3.17
C GLU A 690 10.50 14.90 1.94
N ILE A 691 11.11 13.71 2.00
CA ILE A 691 11.83 13.16 0.84
C ILE A 691 10.87 12.85 -0.31
N ILE A 692 9.73 12.24 0.01
CA ILE A 692 8.68 11.91 -0.97
C ILE A 692 8.14 13.18 -1.63
N TYR A 693 7.97 14.29 -0.90
CA TYR A 693 7.42 15.51 -1.49
C TYR A 693 8.44 16.49 -2.06
N ILE A 694 9.71 16.43 -1.65
CA ILE A 694 10.76 17.33 -2.13
C ILE A 694 11.61 16.65 -3.19
N VAL A 695 12.16 15.46 -2.90
CA VAL A 695 13.18 14.86 -3.76
C VAL A 695 12.58 14.00 -4.85
N VAL A 696 11.58 13.18 -4.54
CA VAL A 696 10.96 12.29 -5.54
C VAL A 696 10.42 13.06 -6.75
N PRO A 697 9.79 14.25 -6.63
CA PRO A 697 9.40 15.03 -7.81
C PRO A 697 10.58 15.54 -8.64
N ILE A 698 11.74 15.80 -8.02
CA ILE A 698 12.94 16.29 -8.73
C ILE A 698 13.61 15.15 -9.51
N VAL A 699 13.79 13.98 -8.87
CA VAL A 699 14.51 12.83 -9.46
C VAL A 699 13.59 11.85 -10.20
N GLY A 700 12.30 11.86 -9.88
CA GLY A 700 11.30 10.91 -10.36
C GLY A 700 11.11 10.94 -11.88
N PRO A 701 11.03 12.11 -12.55
CA PRO A 701 10.95 12.15 -14.02
C PRO A 701 12.12 11.45 -14.71
N VAL A 702 13.30 11.42 -14.07
CA VAL A 702 14.47 10.72 -14.61
C VAL A 702 14.40 9.22 -14.38
N ILE A 703 13.92 8.79 -13.21
CA ILE A 703 13.84 7.36 -12.88
C ILE A 703 12.65 6.69 -13.57
N TYR A 704 11.45 7.27 -13.44
CA TYR A 704 10.22 6.71 -13.97
C TYR A 704 10.07 6.91 -15.48
N GLY A 705 10.84 7.84 -16.08
CA GLY A 705 10.95 7.96 -17.54
C GLY A 705 11.86 6.89 -18.17
N GLY A 706 12.63 6.15 -17.37
CA GLY A 706 13.49 5.07 -17.81
C GLY A 706 12.73 3.80 -18.21
N THR A 707 13.46 2.68 -18.31
CA THR A 707 12.92 1.36 -18.69
C THR A 707 12.53 0.47 -17.50
N PHE A 708 12.81 0.90 -16.27
CA PHE A 708 12.54 0.10 -15.09
C PHE A 708 11.05 -0.01 -14.77
N ASP A 709 10.64 -1.20 -14.28
CA ASP A 709 9.28 -1.41 -13.76
C ASP A 709 9.03 -0.42 -12.61
N PRO A 710 8.03 0.47 -12.72
CA PRO A 710 7.77 1.50 -11.72
C PRO A 710 7.37 0.90 -10.37
N LYS A 711 6.78 -0.30 -10.33
CA LYS A 711 6.47 -1.02 -9.08
C LYS A 711 7.77 -1.36 -8.36
N TRP A 712 8.74 -1.92 -9.07
CA TRP A 712 10.04 -2.27 -8.50
C TRP A 712 10.80 -1.05 -7.99
N VAL A 713 10.87 0.01 -8.81
CA VAL A 713 11.49 1.29 -8.43
C VAL A 713 10.89 1.84 -7.14
N THR A 714 9.56 1.88 -7.08
CA THR A 714 8.84 2.45 -5.93
C THR A 714 9.10 1.67 -4.65
N ILE A 715 9.09 0.33 -4.72
CA ILE A 715 9.38 -0.54 -3.58
C ILE A 715 10.84 -0.40 -3.13
N MET A 716 11.79 -0.30 -4.07
CA MET A 716 13.19 -0.06 -3.74
C MET A 716 13.38 1.27 -3.00
N ILE A 717 12.75 2.35 -3.47
CA ILE A 717 12.74 3.64 -2.78
C ILE A 717 12.16 3.50 -1.37
N ALA A 718 11.02 2.83 -1.20
CA ALA A 718 10.38 2.63 0.09
C ALA A 718 11.29 1.88 1.10
N VAL A 719 11.89 0.76 0.69
CA VAL A 719 12.80 -0.01 1.56
C VAL A 719 14.08 0.78 1.85
N ASN A 720 14.57 1.58 0.91
CA ASN A 720 15.74 2.43 1.12
C ASN A 720 15.48 3.56 2.13
N LEU A 721 14.32 4.23 2.04
CA LEU A 721 13.87 5.22 3.03
C LEU A 721 13.76 4.59 4.42
N GLN A 722 13.22 3.36 4.49
CA GLN A 722 13.16 2.59 5.74
C GLN A 722 14.55 2.28 6.31
N THR A 723 15.51 1.96 5.44
CA THR A 723 16.88 1.63 5.84
C THR A 723 17.60 2.86 6.37
N SER A 724 17.42 4.00 5.70
CA SER A 724 17.93 5.28 6.17
C SER A 724 17.39 5.63 7.56
N PHE A 725 16.09 5.42 7.79
CA PHE A 725 15.43 5.74 9.04
C PHE A 725 15.95 4.95 10.26
N LEU A 726 16.63 3.83 10.03
CA LEU A 726 17.26 2.97 11.05
C LEU A 726 18.77 3.17 11.20
N THR A 727 19.44 3.83 10.25
CA THR A 727 20.90 3.81 10.18
C THR A 727 21.53 4.84 11.14
N PRO A 728 22.42 4.42 12.07
CA PRO A 728 23.17 5.35 12.92
C PRO A 728 24.12 6.25 12.10
N PRO A 729 24.44 7.47 12.57
CA PRO A 729 24.08 8.04 13.87
C PRO A 729 22.72 8.77 13.87
N PHE A 730 22.08 8.91 12.71
CA PHE A 730 20.96 9.83 12.53
C PHE A 730 19.57 9.19 12.46
N GLY A 731 19.48 7.85 12.43
CA GLY A 731 18.19 7.15 12.30
C GLY A 731 17.14 7.62 13.31
N PHE A 732 16.08 8.27 12.81
CA PHE A 732 15.00 8.86 13.62
C PHE A 732 14.33 7.86 14.56
N ALA A 733 14.13 6.61 14.10
CA ALA A 733 13.61 5.54 14.94
C ALA A 733 14.46 5.30 16.21
N LEU A 734 15.78 5.52 16.13
CA LEU A 734 16.69 5.36 17.27
C LEU A 734 16.50 6.48 18.29
N PHE A 735 16.27 7.71 17.83
CA PHE A 735 16.01 8.85 18.70
C PHE A 735 14.63 8.77 19.36
N TYR A 736 13.62 8.31 18.62
CA TYR A 736 12.29 8.05 19.18
C TYR A 736 12.35 7.00 20.28
N LEU A 737 13.06 5.89 20.06
CA LEU A 737 13.27 4.89 21.11
C LEU A 737 14.07 5.47 22.27
N ARG A 738 15.13 6.23 22.01
CA ARG A 738 15.95 6.86 23.06
C ARG A 738 15.13 7.79 23.94
N GLY A 739 14.13 8.49 23.39
CA GLY A 739 13.24 9.38 24.12
C GLY A 739 12.39 8.68 25.19
N VAL A 740 12.16 7.36 25.04
CA VAL A 740 11.39 6.55 25.99
C VAL A 740 12.17 5.46 26.69
N ALA A 741 13.41 5.21 26.27
CA ALA A 741 14.27 4.20 26.86
C ALA A 741 14.67 4.58 28.30
N PRO A 742 14.69 3.61 29.23
CA PRO A 742 15.06 3.88 30.61
C PRO A 742 16.57 4.19 30.73
N PRO A 743 17.02 4.84 31.82
CA PRO A 743 18.38 5.39 31.93
C PRO A 743 19.51 4.37 31.78
N GLU A 744 19.24 3.08 32.04
CA GLU A 744 20.21 2.00 31.92
C GLU A 744 20.55 1.67 30.45
N VAL A 745 19.69 2.07 29.51
CA VAL A 745 19.88 1.85 28.07
C VAL A 745 20.59 3.05 27.45
N THR A 746 21.87 2.88 27.15
CA THR A 746 22.69 3.92 26.52
C THR A 746 22.44 4.03 25.01
N THR A 747 22.70 5.19 24.42
CA THR A 747 22.66 5.38 22.95
C THR A 747 23.57 4.39 22.22
N ALA A 748 24.72 4.04 22.81
CA ALA A 748 25.62 3.03 22.27
C ALA A 748 24.99 1.63 22.23
N HIS A 749 24.11 1.29 23.20
CA HIS A 749 23.35 0.04 23.16
C HIS A 749 22.35 0.03 22.00
N ILE A 750 21.64 1.15 21.78
CA ILE A 750 20.68 1.31 20.68
C ILE A 750 21.40 1.17 19.33
N TYR A 751 22.50 1.90 19.13
CA TYR A 751 23.26 1.85 17.88
C TYR A 751 23.84 0.47 17.58
N ARG A 752 24.46 -0.19 18.58
CA ARG A 752 24.95 -1.56 18.40
C ARG A 752 23.82 -2.56 18.16
N GLY A 753 22.66 -2.31 18.76
CA GLY A 753 21.47 -3.13 18.61
C GLY A 753 20.89 -3.12 17.20
N VAL A 754 20.89 -1.97 16.52
CA VAL A 754 20.27 -1.82 15.20
C VAL A 754 21.16 -2.26 14.04
N ILE A 755 22.49 -2.20 14.17
CA ILE A 755 23.43 -2.54 13.07
C ILE A 755 23.10 -3.89 12.38
N PRO A 756 22.80 -4.98 13.10
CA PRO A 756 22.42 -6.23 12.45
C PRO A 756 21.13 -6.13 11.62
N PHE A 757 20.15 -5.34 12.07
CA PHE A 757 18.89 -5.13 11.35
C PHE A 757 19.08 -4.25 10.11
N VAL A 758 19.94 -3.23 10.17
CA VAL A 758 20.36 -2.46 8.98
C VAL A 758 21.05 -3.39 7.98
N GLY A 759 21.92 -4.30 8.46
CA GLY A 759 22.53 -5.33 7.62
C GLY A 759 21.50 -6.23 6.93
N ILE A 760 20.45 -6.64 7.64
CA ILE A 760 19.34 -7.42 7.07
C ILE A 760 18.58 -6.60 6.01
N GLN A 761 18.37 -5.31 6.21
CA GLN A 761 17.73 -4.45 5.22
C GLN A 761 18.57 -4.28 3.96
N VAL A 762 19.88 -4.10 4.10
CA VAL A 762 20.80 -4.06 2.96
C VAL A 762 20.78 -5.38 2.20
N VAL A 763 20.73 -6.52 2.91
CA VAL A 763 20.52 -7.83 2.29
C VAL A 763 19.16 -7.91 1.60
N GLY A 764 18.11 -7.37 2.22
CA GLY A 764 16.77 -7.27 1.62
C GLY A 764 16.78 -6.47 0.31
N LEU A 765 17.41 -5.29 0.30
CA LEU A 765 17.61 -4.47 -0.90
C LEU A 765 18.41 -5.23 -1.97
N ALA A 766 19.47 -5.94 -1.58
CA ALA A 766 20.25 -6.77 -2.51
C ALA A 766 19.40 -7.92 -3.08
N LEU A 767 18.55 -8.56 -2.26
CA LEU A 767 17.64 -9.60 -2.74
C LEU A 767 16.62 -9.02 -3.74
N LEU A 768 16.02 -7.87 -3.46
CA LEU A 768 15.11 -7.20 -4.40
C LEU A 768 15.81 -6.73 -5.68
N TRP A 769 17.10 -6.38 -5.59
CA TRP A 769 17.92 -6.03 -6.74
C TRP A 769 18.19 -7.23 -7.65
N PHE A 770 18.62 -8.36 -7.09
CA PHE A 770 18.94 -9.57 -7.87
C PHE A 770 17.70 -10.38 -8.27
N PHE A 771 16.60 -10.24 -7.53
CA PHE A 771 15.35 -10.96 -7.75
C PHE A 771 14.16 -9.98 -7.81
N PRO A 772 14.05 -9.16 -8.87
CA PRO A 772 12.95 -8.19 -9.02
C PRO A 772 11.57 -8.87 -9.07
N GLY A 773 11.52 -10.15 -9.47
CA GLY A 773 10.31 -10.98 -9.47
C GLY A 773 9.59 -11.03 -8.12
N VAL A 774 10.29 -10.88 -6.99
CA VAL A 774 9.66 -10.83 -5.65
C VAL A 774 8.63 -9.71 -5.56
N VAL A 775 8.83 -8.61 -6.27
CA VAL A 775 7.92 -7.46 -6.29
C VAL A 775 6.75 -7.67 -7.27
N THR A 776 6.95 -8.41 -8.35
CA THR A 776 5.97 -8.54 -9.44
C THR A 776 5.09 -9.79 -9.34
N ILE A 777 5.48 -10.81 -8.57
CA ILE A 777 4.72 -12.07 -8.42
C ILE A 777 3.28 -11.84 -7.93
N VAL A 778 3.10 -11.07 -6.85
CA VAL A 778 1.76 -10.87 -6.26
C VAL A 778 0.85 -10.09 -7.22
N PRO A 779 1.29 -8.96 -7.83
CA PRO A 779 0.51 -8.29 -8.86
C PRO A 779 0.14 -9.20 -10.05
N GLN A 780 1.08 -9.99 -10.55
CA GLN A 780 0.84 -10.87 -11.70
C GLN A 780 -0.15 -12.00 -11.39
N LEU A 781 -0.21 -12.49 -10.15
CA LEU A 781 -1.11 -13.56 -9.74
C LEU A 781 -2.56 -13.08 -9.52
N ILE A 782 -2.74 -11.84 -9.08
CA ILE A 782 -4.07 -11.31 -8.73
C ILE A 782 -4.76 -10.69 -9.96
N GLY A 783 -4.01 -10.31 -11.00
CA GLY A 783 -4.54 -9.61 -12.16
C GLY A 783 -4.78 -8.13 -11.86
N ASN A 784 -4.78 -7.30 -12.90
CA ASN A 784 -5.16 -5.88 -12.82
C ASN A 784 -6.67 -5.70 -12.94
#